data_AF-A0A176VIJ1-F1
#
_entry.id   AF-A0A176VIJ1-F1
#
_cell.length_a   1.000
_cell.length_b   1.000
_cell.length_c   1.000
_cell.angle_alpha   90.00
_cell.angle_beta   90.00
_cell.angle_gamma   90.00
#
_symmetry.space_group_name_H-M   'P 1'
#
loop_
_entity.id
_entity.type
_entity.pdbx_description
1 polymer ?
#
loop_
_entity_poly.entity_id
_entity_poly.type
_entity_poly.pdbx_seq_one_letter_code
_entity_poly.pdbx_strand_id
1 'polypeptide(L)'
;MTDVSASSPHPYTDGPSSPGSDAAEPTSSGGQRRRERRRSVSRASSGGYPSSPLDFGTPNGTPQNTPNFGGTPNFGTPITPRNRHTPLYNANRLSSGIRRRFRQPATSPGATQTGPSSEGGEPELGAQQLVWGTNICVEDVERAVERFIKYYRDKPDDLEAKYMKHLEQIITEELNTLNIDARDLWNSDEDLYVKMVRYPLEILAIFDIQIGKMEKPIAEAINPNFDNHIQVRFYNLKESVNMRDLNPSDIEKMVSVKGMIIRCSAIIPEIKEAFFKCLVCGYSPLPVAVERGLVDEPTRCPREECAARNSMSLIHNRCRFADKQLVRLQETPDAIPEGETPHTVSLCMYDTLVDAAKPGDRVEVTGIFRAMAVRLGPAQRTLKSLYRTYIDCLHLKKQDNSRMQAEDPLEQDQNNDYFSPFPESNRTPEESEAQIQKLKELSQLPDIYERLTRSLAPSIWELEDIKKGLLCQLFGGSVKKLSSGASFRGDINVLLVGDPGTSKSQLLQYVHKLAPRGIYTSGRGSSAVGLTAYVTKDPETKEMVLESGALVLSDRGICCIDEFDKMSDNARSMLHEVMEQQTVSVAKSGIIASLNARTSVLACANPSGSRYNPRLSVIDNIHLPPTLLSRFDLIYLVLDKPDEQNDRRLARHLVALHFLNPQVRIQESLDLPTLTSYISYARQHCHPKLSDEAAEDLINGYVAMRRKGNFPGSSKKVITATPRQLESIIRLSEALARVRLSDVVERRDAAEALRLMDVALQQSATDHATGTIDMDLITTGVSASERARRSNLVAAVRSMISEKLQAGNSFLKAPQLLEDMRKDSTGEITLNDLRNALASLAVEGFISLQGDTIRRI
;
A
#
# COMPACT_ATOMS: atom_id res chain seq x y z
N MET A 1 -24.90 20.26 -71.12
CA MET A 1 -23.69 19.48 -70.78
C MET A 1 -23.88 19.02 -69.35
N THR A 2 -24.79 18.06 -69.16
CA THR A 2 -24.53 16.61 -69.13
C THR A 2 -23.82 16.22 -67.83
N ASP A 3 -24.54 15.90 -66.74
CA ASP A 3 -25.38 14.69 -66.50
C ASP A 3 -24.49 13.44 -66.27
N VAL A 4 -24.79 12.48 -65.37
CA VAL A 4 -25.88 12.30 -64.39
C VAL A 4 -25.48 11.22 -63.33
N SER A 5 -26.29 11.10 -62.27
CA SER A 5 -26.53 9.98 -61.32
C SER A 5 -26.10 8.53 -61.74
N ALA A 6 -26.09 7.46 -60.95
CA ALA A 6 -26.20 7.07 -59.53
C ALA A 6 -26.43 5.51 -59.55
N SER A 7 -26.93 4.94 -58.44
CA SER A 7 -27.63 3.64 -58.33
C SER A 7 -26.82 2.32 -58.14
N SER A 8 -26.99 1.73 -56.96
CA SER A 8 -27.21 0.29 -56.68
C SER A 8 -28.69 -0.08 -57.01
N PRO A 9 -29.29 -1.30 -56.82
CA PRO A 9 -28.85 -2.47 -56.00
C PRO A 9 -29.29 -3.93 -56.46
N HIS A 10 -28.86 -4.97 -55.69
CA HIS A 10 -29.55 -6.30 -55.44
C HIS A 10 -29.92 -7.23 -56.64
N PRO A 11 -30.60 -8.43 -56.50
CA PRO A 11 -30.79 -9.43 -55.40
C PRO A 11 -30.60 -10.95 -55.84
N TYR A 12 -31.07 -11.93 -55.01
CA TYR A 12 -31.39 -13.38 -55.30
C TYR A 12 -30.23 -14.43 -55.42
N THR A 13 -30.34 -15.74 -55.09
CA THR A 13 -31.09 -16.60 -54.11
C THR A 13 -30.52 -18.04 -54.08
N ASP A 14 -30.71 -18.76 -52.97
CA ASP A 14 -30.83 -20.24 -52.80
C ASP A 14 -29.73 -21.24 -53.30
N GLY A 15 -29.67 -22.41 -52.64
CA GLY A 15 -28.78 -23.55 -52.96
C GLY A 15 -29.38 -24.53 -54.00
N PRO A 16 -29.12 -25.86 -53.97
CA PRO A 16 -28.31 -26.66 -53.04
C PRO A 16 -27.41 -27.74 -53.76
N SER A 17 -27.10 -28.84 -53.06
CA SER A 17 -26.68 -30.20 -53.54
C SER A 17 -25.23 -30.52 -53.98
N SER A 18 -24.69 -31.52 -53.26
CA SER A 18 -23.64 -32.54 -53.54
C SER A 18 -23.95 -33.46 -54.77
N PRO A 19 -23.14 -34.47 -55.21
CA PRO A 19 -22.14 -35.29 -54.44
C PRO A 19 -20.91 -35.92 -55.19
N GLY A 20 -20.11 -36.72 -54.45
CA GLY A 20 -19.21 -37.80 -54.94
C GLY A 20 -17.69 -37.56 -54.78
N SER A 21 -16.81 -38.53 -54.50
CA SER A 21 -16.94 -39.92 -53.96
C SER A 21 -15.57 -40.43 -53.42
N ASP A 22 -15.57 -41.58 -52.72
CA ASP A 22 -14.42 -42.47 -52.37
C ASP A 22 -13.35 -41.96 -51.35
N ALA A 23 -12.64 -42.76 -50.52
CA ALA A 23 -12.82 -44.10 -49.91
C ALA A 23 -11.64 -44.37 -48.91
N ALA A 24 -11.63 -45.26 -47.90
CA ALA A 24 -12.69 -45.84 -47.03
C ALA A 24 -12.05 -46.65 -45.85
N GLU A 25 -12.67 -46.64 -44.66
CA GLU A 25 -12.64 -47.70 -43.60
C GLU A 25 -11.32 -48.11 -42.88
N PRO A 26 -11.32 -48.96 -41.79
CA PRO A 26 -12.47 -49.57 -41.05
C PRO A 26 -12.53 -49.39 -39.50
N THR A 27 -13.77 -49.25 -38.99
CA THR A 27 -14.49 -50.05 -37.92
C THR A 27 -13.86 -50.39 -36.54
N SER A 28 -14.58 -50.48 -35.40
CA SER A 28 -16.03 -50.27 -35.08
C SER A 28 -16.39 -50.37 -33.57
N SER A 29 -17.44 -49.61 -33.17
CA SER A 29 -18.54 -49.93 -32.19
C SER A 29 -18.24 -50.38 -30.74
N GLY A 30 -19.06 -50.10 -29.71
CA GLY A 30 -20.35 -49.40 -29.53
C GLY A 30 -20.68 -49.35 -28.00
N GLY A 31 -21.44 -48.42 -27.41
CA GLY A 31 -22.91 -48.28 -27.49
C GLY A 31 -23.66 -49.47 -26.81
N GLN A 32 -24.60 -49.34 -25.86
CA GLN A 32 -25.30 -48.18 -25.27
C GLN A 32 -26.17 -48.58 -24.03
N ARG A 33 -26.54 -47.60 -23.17
CA ARG A 33 -27.80 -47.45 -22.35
C ARG A 33 -28.12 -48.26 -21.06
N ARG A 34 -28.64 -47.49 -20.07
CA ARG A 34 -29.56 -47.83 -18.92
C ARG A 34 -28.99 -48.79 -17.84
N ARG A 35 -29.26 -48.69 -16.53
CA ARG A 35 -30.46 -48.20 -15.80
C ARG A 35 -30.16 -48.00 -14.28
N GLU A 36 -30.89 -47.09 -13.62
CA GLU A 36 -31.40 -47.12 -12.21
C GLU A 36 -30.55 -47.50 -10.95
N ARG A 37 -30.80 -46.71 -9.88
CA ARG A 37 -30.88 -47.03 -8.42
C ARG A 37 -29.64 -47.01 -7.49
N ARG A 38 -29.58 -45.93 -6.69
CA ARG A 38 -29.75 -45.84 -5.21
C ARG A 38 -28.86 -46.65 -4.23
N ARG A 39 -28.49 -45.94 -3.14
CA ARG A 39 -27.94 -46.35 -1.81
C ARG A 39 -26.43 -46.67 -1.82
N SER A 40 -25.55 -46.02 -1.05
CA SER A 40 -25.50 -45.53 0.36
C SER A 40 -25.06 -46.60 1.37
N VAL A 41 -24.33 -46.16 2.42
CA VAL A 41 -23.75 -46.96 3.54
C VAL A 41 -22.45 -47.68 3.14
N SER A 42 -21.30 -47.69 3.85
CA SER A 42 -20.58 -46.85 4.84
C SER A 42 -19.71 -47.80 5.70
N ARG A 43 -18.51 -47.39 6.14
CA ARG A 43 -17.72 -48.02 7.23
C ARG A 43 -17.26 -49.50 6.98
N ALA A 44 -16.19 -50.01 7.57
CA ALA A 44 -15.03 -49.40 8.26
C ALA A 44 -13.85 -50.41 8.33
N SER A 45 -12.65 -49.86 8.58
CA SER A 45 -11.60 -50.32 9.54
C SER A 45 -11.11 -51.78 9.62
N SER A 46 -9.78 -51.88 9.79
CA SER A 46 -8.99 -53.00 10.35
C SER A 46 -9.01 -54.33 9.58
N GLY A 47 -7.88 -55.05 9.46
CA GLY A 47 -6.50 -54.79 9.92
C GLY A 47 -5.63 -56.03 9.66
N GLY A 48 -4.33 -55.99 10.00
CA GLY A 48 -3.49 -57.19 10.02
C GLY A 48 -2.09 -57.02 9.43
N TYR A 49 -1.10 -56.87 10.31
CA TYR A 49 0.29 -57.31 10.04
C TYR A 49 0.34 -58.84 9.95
N PRO A 50 1.35 -59.44 9.28
CA PRO A 50 2.60 -59.77 10.01
C PRO A 50 3.88 -59.41 9.23
N SER A 51 5.03 -59.73 9.81
CA SER A 51 6.31 -59.05 9.61
C SER A 51 7.50 -59.97 9.28
N SER A 52 8.41 -59.47 8.42
CA SER A 52 9.88 -59.72 8.44
C SER A 52 10.39 -61.15 8.10
N PRO A 53 11.72 -61.43 7.95
CA PRO A 53 12.91 -60.55 8.11
C PRO A 53 14.07 -60.72 7.05
N LEU A 54 15.18 -59.98 7.30
CA LEU A 54 16.61 -60.23 6.98
C LEU A 54 17.37 -59.41 5.89
N ASP A 55 18.18 -58.48 6.42
CA ASP A 55 19.65 -58.31 6.29
C ASP A 55 20.41 -57.75 5.06
N PHE A 56 21.08 -56.62 5.35
CA PHE A 56 22.47 -56.19 5.05
C PHE A 56 23.07 -56.23 3.64
N GLY A 57 23.57 -55.06 3.20
CA GLY A 57 24.61 -54.95 2.15
C GLY A 57 24.87 -53.52 1.66
N THR A 58 25.94 -52.87 2.12
CA THR A 58 26.49 -51.64 1.49
C THR A 58 27.23 -51.97 0.19
N PRO A 59 27.36 -50.99 -0.72
CA PRO A 59 28.72 -50.73 -1.22
C PRO A 59 29.08 -49.25 -1.45
N ASN A 60 30.33 -48.92 -1.13
CA ASN A 60 31.05 -47.78 -1.73
C ASN A 60 31.59 -48.19 -3.11
N GLY A 61 31.68 -47.27 -4.07
CA GLY A 61 32.28 -47.57 -5.37
C GLY A 61 32.40 -46.36 -6.30
N THR A 62 33.58 -45.72 -6.32
CA THR A 62 33.98 -44.75 -7.36
C THR A 62 34.28 -45.45 -8.69
N PRO A 63 34.01 -44.80 -9.83
CA PRO A 63 34.75 -45.07 -11.06
C PRO A 63 35.50 -43.82 -11.56
N GLN A 64 36.82 -43.96 -11.74
CA GLN A 64 37.54 -43.19 -12.76
C GLN A 64 37.30 -43.84 -14.12
N ASN A 65 37.11 -43.04 -15.18
CA ASN A 65 37.71 -43.29 -16.50
C ASN A 65 37.45 -42.12 -17.47
N THR A 66 38.46 -41.82 -18.28
CA THR A 66 38.34 -41.11 -19.57
C THR A 66 38.82 -42.10 -20.65
N PRO A 67 38.43 -41.97 -21.95
CA PRO A 67 39.20 -41.08 -22.83
C PRO A 67 38.44 -40.44 -24.03
N ASN A 68 39.08 -39.39 -24.59
CA ASN A 68 39.10 -38.92 -26.00
C ASN A 68 37.87 -38.93 -26.91
N PHE A 69 37.49 -37.72 -27.37
CA PHE A 69 37.45 -37.21 -28.77
C PHE A 69 37.11 -35.70 -28.66
N GLY A 70 37.58 -34.73 -29.45
CA GLY A 70 38.51 -34.72 -30.57
C GLY A 70 38.07 -33.65 -31.59
N GLY A 71 38.73 -32.48 -31.64
CA GLY A 71 38.54 -31.51 -32.74
C GLY A 71 38.45 -30.01 -32.37
N THR A 72 39.55 -29.27 -32.51
CA THR A 72 39.56 -27.84 -32.86
C THR A 72 40.73 -27.58 -33.82
N PRO A 73 40.56 -26.82 -34.93
CA PRO A 73 41.65 -26.48 -35.82
C PRO A 73 42.37 -25.20 -35.38
N ASN A 74 43.71 -25.21 -35.50
CA ASN A 74 44.55 -24.02 -35.37
C ASN A 74 44.28 -23.01 -36.49
N PHE A 75 44.38 -21.72 -36.16
CA PHE A 75 45.11 -20.77 -36.98
C PHE A 75 46.04 -19.94 -36.10
N GLY A 76 47.26 -19.70 -36.58
CA GLY A 76 48.26 -18.89 -35.88
C GLY A 76 49.40 -18.50 -36.83
N THR A 77 50.48 -17.97 -36.24
CA THR A 77 51.70 -17.43 -36.88
C THR A 77 51.62 -15.91 -37.26
N PRO A 78 52.75 -15.17 -37.35
CA PRO A 78 53.26 -14.42 -36.19
C PRO A 78 53.87 -13.03 -36.54
N ILE A 79 54.53 -12.33 -35.58
CA ILE A 79 55.88 -11.71 -35.68
C ILE A 79 56.12 -10.66 -34.55
N THR A 80 56.97 -11.09 -33.61
CA THR A 80 58.11 -10.49 -32.83
C THR A 80 58.42 -8.94 -32.85
N PRO A 81 59.45 -8.40 -32.12
CA PRO A 81 59.18 -7.55 -30.94
C PRO A 81 60.00 -6.22 -30.87
N ARG A 82 59.86 -5.44 -29.78
CA ARG A 82 60.92 -4.47 -29.40
C ARG A 82 61.07 -4.26 -27.88
N ASN A 83 62.32 -4.32 -27.43
CA ASN A 83 62.80 -4.22 -26.04
C ASN A 83 62.70 -2.80 -25.45
N ARG A 84 62.61 -2.66 -24.12
CA ARG A 84 63.81 -2.38 -23.28
C ARG A 84 63.57 -2.33 -21.75
N HIS A 85 64.45 -3.06 -21.06
CA HIS A 85 65.05 -2.86 -19.72
C HIS A 85 64.21 -2.80 -18.43
N THR A 86 64.37 -3.88 -17.66
CA THR A 86 64.46 -3.94 -16.19
C THR A 86 65.77 -3.28 -15.69
N PRO A 87 65.97 -3.07 -14.36
CA PRO A 87 66.49 -4.17 -13.52
C PRO A 87 65.77 -4.34 -12.16
N LEU A 88 65.80 -5.58 -11.66
CA LEU A 88 65.44 -5.94 -10.28
C LEU A 88 66.59 -5.61 -9.31
N TYR A 89 66.30 -5.59 -8.00
CA TYR A 89 67.23 -6.17 -7.02
C TYR A 89 66.51 -6.89 -5.86
N ASN A 90 67.06 -8.03 -5.45
CA ASN A 90 66.58 -8.90 -4.37
C ASN A 90 67.24 -8.56 -3.02
N ALA A 91 66.50 -8.69 -1.91
CA ALA A 91 66.88 -9.42 -0.68
C ALA A 91 65.74 -9.23 0.37
N ASN A 92 65.06 -10.21 0.96
CA ASN A 92 65.46 -11.49 1.57
C ASN A 92 66.17 -11.32 2.94
N ARG A 93 65.40 -11.29 4.07
CA ARG A 93 65.45 -12.31 5.16
C ARG A 93 64.75 -11.94 6.49
N LEU A 94 64.07 -12.96 7.04
CA LEU A 94 63.86 -13.38 8.44
C LEU A 94 63.57 -12.36 9.58
N SER A 95 62.34 -12.46 10.06
CA SER A 95 61.95 -12.68 11.47
C SER A 95 63.04 -12.80 12.57
N SER A 96 62.91 -11.99 13.61
CA SER A 96 62.79 -12.44 15.01
C SER A 96 62.30 -11.28 15.89
N GLY A 97 61.38 -11.54 16.82
CA GLY A 97 60.85 -10.51 17.73
C GLY A 97 61.60 -10.50 19.07
N ILE A 98 61.40 -9.46 19.88
CA ILE A 98 61.63 -9.50 21.33
C ILE A 98 60.75 -8.46 22.05
N ARG A 99 60.50 -8.73 23.33
CA ARG A 99 59.46 -8.12 24.19
C ARG A 99 59.76 -6.66 24.57
N ARG A 100 58.68 -5.89 24.77
CA ARG A 100 58.71 -4.60 25.48
C ARG A 100 59.30 -4.75 26.89
N ARG A 101 60.15 -3.81 27.31
CA ARG A 101 60.41 -3.49 28.73
C ARG A 101 60.53 -1.98 28.89
N PHE A 102 59.84 -1.46 29.91
CA PHE A 102 59.97 -0.07 30.36
C PHE A 102 61.42 0.24 30.78
N ARG A 103 61.88 1.47 30.50
CA ARG A 103 63.02 2.07 31.19
C ARG A 103 62.84 3.59 31.24
N GLN A 104 62.92 4.16 32.44
CA GLN A 104 62.96 5.61 32.65
C GLN A 104 64.29 6.19 32.12
N PRO A 105 64.32 7.44 31.64
CA PRO A 105 65.54 8.07 31.13
C PRO A 105 66.44 8.58 32.27
N ALA A 106 67.76 8.53 32.05
CA ALA A 106 68.77 9.16 32.90
C ALA A 106 69.39 10.37 32.18
N THR A 107 69.92 11.31 32.96
CA THR A 107 70.36 12.66 32.56
C THR A 107 71.81 12.75 32.05
N SER A 108 72.14 13.95 31.52
CA SER A 108 73.47 14.54 31.23
C SER A 108 73.81 14.73 29.73
N PRO A 109 74.74 15.64 29.35
CA PRO A 109 74.45 17.08 29.32
C PRO A 109 74.75 17.74 27.95
N GLY A 110 74.23 18.95 27.73
CA GLY A 110 74.25 19.62 26.42
C GLY A 110 75.52 20.42 26.07
N ALA A 111 75.61 20.79 24.80
CA ALA A 111 76.52 21.80 24.26
C ALA A 111 75.80 23.16 24.08
N THR A 112 76.55 24.25 24.15
CA THR A 112 76.03 25.63 24.30
C THR A 112 76.12 26.45 23.00
N GLN A 113 75.46 27.63 22.98
CA GLN A 113 75.52 28.74 21.99
C GLN A 113 74.50 28.61 20.83
N THR A 114 73.69 29.61 20.46
CA THR A 114 73.52 31.03 20.88
C THR A 114 72.05 31.49 20.75
N GLY A 115 71.63 32.51 21.52
CA GLY A 115 70.35 33.23 21.33
C GLY A 115 70.47 34.41 20.34
N PRO A 116 69.43 35.28 20.16
CA PRO A 116 68.60 35.82 21.25
C PRO A 116 67.07 35.88 21.04
N SER A 117 66.37 35.80 22.18
CA SER A 117 65.16 36.54 22.60
C SER A 117 64.03 36.92 21.62
N SER A 118 62.85 36.31 21.84
CA SER A 118 61.57 37.03 21.91
C SER A 118 60.60 36.29 22.84
N GLU A 119 59.98 36.99 23.78
CA GLU A 119 59.03 36.40 24.74
C GLU A 119 57.71 36.03 24.06
N GLY A 120 57.26 34.79 24.29
CA GLY A 120 55.98 34.27 23.85
C GLY A 120 55.76 32.92 24.51
N GLY A 121 54.99 32.89 25.59
CA GLY A 121 54.71 31.65 26.31
C GLY A 121 53.74 30.79 25.50
N GLU A 122 54.25 29.74 24.85
CA GLU A 122 53.40 28.66 24.35
C GLU A 122 52.85 27.88 25.56
N PRO A 123 51.52 27.69 25.66
CA PRO A 123 50.98 26.73 26.63
C PRO A 123 51.40 25.32 26.20
N GLU A 124 51.75 24.47 27.17
CA GLU A 124 52.06 23.07 26.91
C GLU A 124 50.84 22.37 26.29
N LEU A 125 50.87 22.19 24.97
CA LEU A 125 49.90 21.38 24.24
C LEU A 125 50.09 19.93 24.66
N GLY A 126 49.18 19.46 25.53
CA GLY A 126 49.00 18.04 25.80
C GLY A 126 48.86 17.27 24.48
N ALA A 127 49.47 16.09 24.42
CA ALA A 127 49.59 15.32 23.18
C ALA A 127 48.21 14.93 22.62
N GLN A 128 47.69 15.73 21.69
CA GLN A 128 46.36 15.55 21.10
C GLN A 128 46.23 14.17 20.45
N GLN A 129 45.36 13.33 21.01
CA GLN A 129 45.11 11.99 20.49
C GLN A 129 44.24 12.07 19.22
N LEU A 130 44.90 12.02 18.07
CA LEU A 130 44.29 11.94 16.74
C LEU A 130 44.14 10.48 16.30
N VAL A 131 43.03 10.13 15.65
CA VAL A 131 42.84 8.78 15.09
C VAL A 131 43.57 8.65 13.74
N TRP A 132 44.26 7.53 13.52
CA TRP A 132 45.04 7.32 12.32
C TRP A 132 44.17 7.16 11.08
N GLY A 133 44.23 8.13 10.16
CA GLY A 133 43.44 8.16 8.92
C GLY A 133 42.34 9.20 8.91
N THR A 134 42.06 9.84 10.06
CA THR A 134 41.10 10.95 10.18
C THR A 134 41.76 12.18 10.79
N ASN A 135 41.07 13.33 10.72
CA ASN A 135 41.49 14.58 11.35
C ASN A 135 40.74 14.84 12.68
N ILE A 136 40.30 13.76 13.34
CA ILE A 136 39.46 13.83 14.55
C ILE A 136 40.36 13.75 15.79
N CYS A 137 40.34 14.80 16.61
CA CYS A 137 40.81 14.72 17.99
C CYS A 137 39.68 14.14 18.86
N VAL A 138 39.96 13.05 19.56
CA VAL A 138 38.96 12.34 20.36
C VAL A 138 38.40 13.23 21.47
N GLU A 139 39.27 13.90 22.23
CA GLU A 139 38.88 14.73 23.38
C GLU A 139 37.93 15.89 23.00
N ASP A 140 38.15 16.53 21.85
CA ASP A 140 37.32 17.65 21.41
C ASP A 140 35.92 17.18 20.99
N VAL A 141 35.81 15.99 20.39
CA VAL A 141 34.53 15.35 20.11
C VAL A 141 33.85 14.90 21.39
N GLU A 142 34.57 14.31 22.34
CA GLU A 142 34.03 13.94 23.67
C GLU A 142 33.39 15.15 24.37
N ARG A 143 34.09 16.29 24.44
CA ARG A 143 33.56 17.55 25.02
C ARG A 143 32.40 18.14 24.22
N ALA A 144 32.35 17.95 22.91
CA ALA A 144 31.23 18.43 22.08
C ALA A 144 29.97 17.58 22.29
N VAL A 145 30.11 16.25 22.31
CA VAL A 145 29.03 15.31 22.65
C VAL A 145 28.51 15.58 24.06
N GLU A 146 29.39 15.84 25.02
CA GLU A 146 28.98 16.19 26.38
C GLU A 146 28.15 17.48 26.45
N ARG A 147 28.59 18.54 25.75
CA ARG A 147 27.83 19.79 25.66
C ARG A 147 26.47 19.57 25.00
N PHE A 148 26.40 18.79 23.93
CA PHE A 148 25.16 18.48 23.23
C PHE A 148 24.13 17.81 24.17
N ILE A 149 24.50 16.69 24.81
CA ILE A 149 23.57 15.92 25.66
C ILE A 149 23.08 16.75 26.86
N LYS A 150 23.96 17.58 27.46
CA LYS A 150 23.63 18.38 28.66
C LYS A 150 22.87 19.67 28.37
N TYR A 151 23.09 20.32 27.22
CA TYR A 151 22.55 21.67 26.96
C TYR A 151 21.52 21.74 25.83
N TYR A 152 21.29 20.67 25.06
CA TYR A 152 20.30 20.69 23.99
C TYR A 152 18.84 20.78 24.51
N ARG A 153 18.06 21.67 23.90
CA ARG A 153 16.64 21.93 24.19
C ARG A 153 15.88 22.12 22.88
N ASP A 154 14.68 21.54 22.76
CA ASP A 154 13.81 21.73 21.58
C ASP A 154 13.22 23.15 21.53
N LYS A 155 13.05 23.80 22.68
CA LYS A 155 12.54 25.17 22.82
C LYS A 155 13.39 25.95 23.82
N PRO A 156 13.49 27.28 23.70
CA PRO A 156 14.18 28.11 24.69
C PRO A 156 13.51 28.10 26.08
N ASP A 157 12.20 27.83 26.14
CA ASP A 157 11.39 27.91 27.37
C ASP A 157 11.45 26.65 28.25
N ASP A 158 11.95 25.51 27.74
CA ASP A 158 12.07 24.29 28.54
C ASP A 158 13.24 24.36 29.52
N LEU A 159 12.98 24.00 30.78
CA LEU A 159 13.96 24.07 31.88
C LEU A 159 14.98 22.91 31.87
N GLU A 160 14.65 21.80 31.24
CA GLU A 160 15.37 20.52 31.33
C GLU A 160 15.79 20.01 29.94
N ALA A 161 16.95 19.36 29.85
CA ALA A 161 17.50 18.88 28.59
C ALA A 161 16.75 17.64 28.07
N LYS A 162 16.37 17.67 26.78
CA LYS A 162 15.61 16.61 26.10
C LYS A 162 16.28 15.23 26.22
N TYR A 163 17.57 15.18 25.92
CA TYR A 163 18.33 13.93 25.94
C TYR A 163 18.60 13.38 27.36
N MET A 164 18.61 14.23 28.39
CA MET A 164 18.68 13.77 29.78
C MET A 164 17.39 13.06 30.20
N LYS A 165 16.22 13.61 29.85
CA LYS A 165 14.93 12.94 30.09
C LYS A 165 14.85 11.59 29.40
N HIS A 166 15.31 11.50 28.15
CA HIS A 166 15.35 10.23 27.42
C HIS A 166 16.29 9.21 28.09
N LEU A 167 17.45 9.63 28.60
CA LEU A 167 18.36 8.75 29.34
C LEU A 167 17.75 8.26 30.66
N GLU A 168 17.13 9.14 31.46
CA GLU A 168 16.43 8.78 32.70
C GLU A 168 15.28 7.78 32.43
N GLN A 169 14.52 8.01 31.36
CA GLN A 169 13.45 7.09 30.93
C GLN A 169 14.02 5.73 30.50
N ILE A 170 15.08 5.71 29.68
CA ILE A 170 15.75 4.50 29.22
C ILE A 170 16.28 3.65 30.38
N ILE A 171 16.88 4.28 31.40
CA ILE A 171 17.36 3.61 32.62
C ILE A 171 16.20 3.08 33.49
N THR A 172 15.06 3.77 33.48
CA THR A 172 13.85 3.35 34.21
C THR A 172 13.12 2.19 33.52
N GLU A 173 13.12 2.17 32.19
CA GLU A 173 12.47 1.16 31.34
C GLU A 173 13.39 -0.02 30.96
N GLU A 174 14.64 -0.02 31.44
CA GLU A 174 15.71 -1.00 31.13
C GLU A 174 15.99 -1.18 29.61
N LEU A 175 15.87 -0.10 28.84
CA LEU A 175 16.12 -0.11 27.39
C LEU A 175 17.62 0.01 27.06
N ASN A 176 18.04 -0.63 25.97
CA ASN A 176 19.45 -0.69 25.56
C ASN A 176 19.79 0.21 24.35
N THR A 177 18.90 1.13 23.96
CA THR A 177 19.06 1.93 22.73
C THR A 177 18.59 3.37 22.90
N LEU A 178 19.45 4.34 22.56
CA LEU A 178 19.12 5.76 22.52
C LEU A 178 19.00 6.24 21.07
N ASN A 179 17.80 6.66 20.67
CA ASN A 179 17.55 7.27 19.37
C ASN A 179 17.87 8.78 19.43
N ILE A 180 18.76 9.28 18.58
CA ILE A 180 19.17 10.70 18.47
C ILE A 180 18.80 11.23 17.07
N ASP A 181 18.12 12.38 17.00
CA ASP A 181 17.83 13.03 15.71
C ASP A 181 19.09 13.78 15.22
N ALA A 182 19.51 13.50 13.99
CA ALA A 182 20.67 14.13 13.38
C ALA A 182 20.45 15.63 13.07
N ARG A 183 19.20 16.11 13.00
CA ARG A 183 18.88 17.54 12.87
C ARG A 183 19.09 18.32 14.16
N ASP A 184 18.82 17.71 15.30
CA ASP A 184 19.08 18.32 16.61
C ASP A 184 20.58 18.63 16.75
N LEU A 185 21.42 17.66 16.35
CA LEU A 185 22.88 17.79 16.32
C LEU A 185 23.36 18.91 15.37
N TRP A 186 22.72 19.06 14.21
CA TRP A 186 23.01 20.15 13.26
C TRP A 186 22.72 21.53 13.86
N ASN A 187 21.62 21.66 14.60
CA ASN A 187 21.21 22.94 15.20
C ASN A 187 22.14 23.38 16.33
N SER A 188 22.81 22.44 17.03
CA SER A 188 23.75 22.74 18.11
C SER A 188 25.20 22.94 17.65
N ASP A 189 25.75 22.05 16.83
CA ASP A 189 27.17 21.99 16.48
C ASP A 189 27.33 21.43 15.05
N GLU A 190 27.34 22.30 14.03
CA GLU A 190 27.49 21.94 12.60
C GLU A 190 28.76 21.11 12.34
N ASP A 191 29.89 21.46 12.97
CA ASP A 191 31.16 20.74 12.85
C ASP A 191 31.07 19.28 13.31
N LEU A 192 30.30 19.01 14.37
CA LEU A 192 30.11 17.65 14.90
C LEU A 192 29.27 16.81 13.94
N TYR A 193 28.22 17.40 13.35
CA TYR A 193 27.43 16.76 12.30
C TYR A 193 28.26 16.43 11.05
N VAL A 194 29.06 17.37 10.53
CA VAL A 194 29.88 17.14 9.32
C VAL A 194 30.91 16.04 9.56
N LYS A 195 31.50 15.98 10.77
CA LYS A 195 32.38 14.88 11.18
C LYS A 195 31.60 13.55 11.24
N MET A 196 30.41 13.53 11.85
CA MET A 196 29.56 12.33 11.98
C MET A 196 29.19 11.72 10.61
N VAL A 197 28.81 12.54 9.63
CA VAL A 197 28.46 12.05 8.28
C VAL A 197 29.67 11.45 7.55
N ARG A 198 30.86 12.02 7.73
CA ARG A 198 32.11 11.56 7.08
C ARG A 198 32.75 10.34 7.75
N TYR A 199 32.72 10.28 9.07
CA TYR A 199 33.42 9.26 9.87
C TYR A 199 32.49 8.63 10.93
N PRO A 200 31.37 8.03 10.52
CA PRO A 200 30.34 7.54 11.44
C PRO A 200 30.85 6.47 12.41
N LEU A 201 31.77 5.60 11.98
CA LEU A 201 32.26 4.48 12.80
C LEU A 201 33.06 4.92 14.03
N GLU A 202 33.92 5.93 13.87
CA GLU A 202 34.71 6.47 14.99
C GLU A 202 33.81 7.26 15.95
N ILE A 203 32.86 8.00 15.39
CA ILE A 203 32.00 8.90 16.17
C ILE A 203 30.92 8.14 16.92
N LEU A 204 30.29 7.11 16.33
CA LEU A 204 29.40 6.19 17.05
C LEU A 204 30.07 5.60 18.29
N ALA A 205 31.30 5.08 18.14
CA ALA A 205 32.06 4.52 19.26
C ALA A 205 32.37 5.57 20.36
N ILE A 206 32.67 6.82 19.97
CA ILE A 206 32.87 7.92 20.93
C ILE A 206 31.55 8.26 21.65
N PHE A 207 30.43 8.30 20.93
CA PHE A 207 29.10 8.55 21.49
C PHE A 207 28.70 7.46 22.51
N ASP A 208 28.83 6.17 22.16
CA ASP A 208 28.55 5.05 23.06
C ASP A 208 29.42 5.13 24.35
N ILE A 209 30.71 5.46 24.21
CA ILE A 209 31.62 5.66 25.35
C ILE A 209 31.19 6.85 26.23
N GLN A 210 30.75 7.96 25.62
CA GLN A 210 30.32 9.15 26.37
C GLN A 210 29.00 8.93 27.11
N ILE A 211 28.03 8.27 26.49
CA ILE A 211 26.78 7.91 27.17
C ILE A 211 27.06 6.94 28.31
N GLY A 212 27.87 5.89 28.10
CA GLY A 212 28.30 5.00 29.18
C GLY A 212 29.16 5.65 30.29
N LYS A 213 29.68 6.88 30.08
CA LYS A 213 30.29 7.71 31.15
C LYS A 213 29.23 8.53 31.90
N MET A 214 28.25 9.11 31.21
CA MET A 214 27.16 9.90 31.81
C MET A 214 26.11 9.05 32.54
N GLU A 215 25.88 7.85 32.03
CA GLU A 215 24.91 6.89 32.55
C GLU A 215 25.28 6.42 33.95
N LYS A 216 26.55 6.05 34.19
CA LYS A 216 27.02 5.49 35.47
C LYS A 216 26.55 6.25 36.73
N PRO A 217 26.75 7.58 36.87
CA PRO A 217 26.26 8.32 38.04
C PRO A 217 24.72 8.39 38.14
N ILE A 218 23.99 8.21 37.04
CA ILE A 218 22.51 8.20 37.00
C ILE A 218 22.00 6.79 37.34
N ALA A 219 22.57 5.75 36.75
CA ALA A 219 22.29 4.36 37.03
C ALA A 219 22.62 3.98 38.50
N GLU A 220 23.75 4.45 39.04
CA GLU A 220 24.08 4.29 40.47
C GLU A 220 23.06 4.93 41.41
N ALA A 221 22.33 5.96 40.95
CA ALA A 221 21.27 6.62 41.73
C ALA A 221 19.89 5.94 41.59
N ILE A 222 19.63 5.22 40.50
CA ILE A 222 18.31 4.65 40.16
C ILE A 222 18.30 3.11 40.31
N ASN A 223 19.22 2.39 39.64
CA ASN A 223 19.25 0.94 39.54
C ASN A 223 20.71 0.38 39.51
N PRO A 224 21.26 -0.14 40.62
CA PRO A 224 22.66 -0.58 40.72
C PRO A 224 23.01 -1.91 40.00
N ASN A 225 22.07 -2.50 39.25
CA ASN A 225 22.24 -3.77 38.54
C ASN A 225 22.34 -3.62 37.00
N PHE A 226 22.35 -2.39 36.47
CA PHE A 226 22.39 -2.17 35.02
C PHE A 226 23.83 -2.29 34.48
N ASP A 227 24.10 -3.37 33.74
CA ASP A 227 25.40 -3.69 33.11
C ASP A 227 25.28 -3.82 31.57
N ASN A 228 24.19 -3.27 31.00
CA ASN A 228 23.96 -3.28 29.56
C ASN A 228 24.58 -2.03 28.92
N HIS A 229 25.23 -2.18 27.77
CA HIS A 229 25.70 -1.04 26.99
C HIS A 229 24.55 -0.43 26.18
N ILE A 230 24.21 0.84 26.45
CA ILE A 230 23.30 1.62 25.61
C ILE A 230 23.97 1.88 24.25
N GLN A 231 23.27 1.55 23.16
CA GLN A 231 23.70 1.81 21.79
C GLN A 231 23.07 3.09 21.23
N VAL A 232 23.87 3.94 20.57
CA VAL A 232 23.35 5.14 19.89
C VAL A 232 22.84 4.84 18.48
N ARG A 233 21.67 5.40 18.16
CA ARG A 233 21.00 5.30 16.86
C ARG A 233 20.69 6.67 16.30
N PHE A 234 21.44 7.08 15.27
CA PHE A 234 21.16 8.33 14.55
C PHE A 234 20.08 8.13 13.50
N TYR A 235 19.05 8.98 13.54
CA TYR A 235 17.96 9.01 12.56
C TYR A 235 17.80 10.39 11.92
N ASN A 236 17.08 10.45 10.79
CA ASN A 236 16.65 11.70 10.15
C ASN A 236 17.78 12.68 9.75
N LEU A 237 18.71 12.22 8.90
CA LEU A 237 19.72 13.08 8.27
C LEU A 237 19.08 14.21 7.42
N LYS A 238 19.80 15.34 7.30
CA LYS A 238 19.37 16.53 6.53
C LYS A 238 19.16 16.23 5.05
N GLU A 239 19.99 15.36 4.49
CA GLU A 239 19.95 14.94 3.09
C GLU A 239 19.61 13.45 3.02
N SER A 240 18.52 13.12 2.31
CA SER A 240 18.20 11.74 1.93
C SER A 240 18.60 11.51 0.47
N VAL A 241 19.43 10.51 0.22
CA VAL A 241 20.00 10.20 -1.09
C VAL A 241 19.11 9.18 -1.80
N ASN A 242 18.85 9.39 -3.10
CA ASN A 242 18.11 8.39 -3.89
C ASN A 242 18.99 7.17 -4.15
N MET A 243 18.37 6.02 -4.42
CA MET A 243 19.11 4.77 -4.62
C MET A 243 20.07 4.82 -5.82
N ARG A 244 19.75 5.67 -6.80
CA ARG A 244 20.50 5.93 -8.03
C ARG A 244 21.72 6.83 -7.83
N ASP A 245 21.63 7.76 -6.87
CA ASP A 245 22.64 8.79 -6.63
C ASP A 245 23.74 8.34 -5.64
N LEU A 246 23.74 7.06 -5.27
CA LEU A 246 24.77 6.43 -4.41
C LEU A 246 26.11 6.34 -5.15
N ASN A 247 26.97 7.34 -4.93
CA ASN A 247 28.28 7.42 -5.56
C ASN A 247 29.33 6.57 -4.81
N PRO A 248 30.38 6.06 -5.49
CA PRO A 248 31.54 5.44 -4.84
C PRO A 248 32.25 6.37 -3.84
N SER A 249 32.07 7.69 -3.97
CA SER A 249 32.57 8.71 -3.04
C SER A 249 31.91 8.68 -1.67
N ASP A 250 30.80 7.95 -1.49
CA ASP A 250 30.01 7.88 -0.25
C ASP A 250 30.19 6.55 0.49
N ILE A 251 31.12 5.71 0.04
CA ILE A 251 31.58 4.53 0.80
C ILE A 251 32.11 4.99 2.17
N GLU A 252 31.76 4.23 3.21
CA GLU A 252 32.05 4.48 4.63
C GLU A 252 31.40 5.74 5.25
N LYS A 253 30.60 6.50 4.49
CA LYS A 253 29.77 7.59 5.02
C LYS A 253 28.41 7.10 5.53
N MET A 254 27.78 7.94 6.35
CA MET A 254 26.38 7.75 6.74
C MET A 254 25.44 8.28 5.64
N VAL A 255 24.47 7.48 5.24
CA VAL A 255 23.44 7.80 4.22
C VAL A 255 22.04 7.55 4.78
N SER A 256 21.07 8.38 4.39
CA SER A 256 19.64 8.11 4.57
C SER A 256 19.05 7.73 3.22
N VAL A 257 18.43 6.56 3.11
CA VAL A 257 17.82 6.06 1.88
C VAL A 257 16.37 5.65 2.16
N LYS A 258 15.45 6.11 1.30
CA LYS A 258 14.02 5.84 1.38
C LYS A 258 13.64 4.75 0.39
N GLY A 259 12.79 3.81 0.82
CA GLY A 259 12.39 2.70 -0.02
C GLY A 259 11.25 1.85 0.52
N MET A 260 10.82 0.88 -0.28
CA MET A 260 9.89 -0.18 0.12
C MET A 260 10.65 -1.49 0.29
N ILE A 261 10.40 -2.23 1.37
CA ILE A 261 11.02 -3.53 1.56
C ILE A 261 10.35 -4.55 0.65
N ILE A 262 11.13 -5.23 -0.19
CA ILE A 262 10.64 -6.34 -1.03
C ILE A 262 10.59 -7.64 -0.23
N ARG A 263 11.66 -7.90 0.52
CA ARG A 263 11.92 -9.19 1.16
C ARG A 263 12.87 -9.05 2.34
N CYS A 264 12.64 -9.87 3.36
CA CYS A 264 13.54 -10.09 4.48
C CYS A 264 13.98 -11.56 4.44
N SER A 265 15.26 -11.84 4.72
CA SER A 265 15.72 -13.21 4.93
C SER A 265 15.26 -13.75 6.28
N ALA A 266 15.37 -15.07 6.47
CA ALA A 266 15.45 -15.64 7.81
C ALA A 266 16.65 -15.04 8.59
N ILE A 267 16.61 -15.17 9.92
CA ILE A 267 17.68 -14.71 10.81
C ILE A 267 18.90 -15.62 10.65
N ILE A 268 20.07 -15.02 10.44
CA ILE A 268 21.36 -15.70 10.26
C ILE A 268 22.24 -15.39 11.48
N PRO A 269 22.69 -16.38 12.26
CA PRO A 269 23.58 -16.14 13.39
C PRO A 269 25.01 -15.85 12.90
N GLU A 270 25.57 -14.70 13.31
CA GLU A 270 26.98 -14.32 13.12
C GLU A 270 27.74 -14.47 14.45
N ILE A 271 28.96 -15.01 14.43
CA ILE A 271 29.71 -15.31 15.67
C ILE A 271 30.41 -14.06 16.22
N LYS A 272 30.06 -13.66 17.46
CA LYS A 272 30.72 -12.57 18.21
C LYS A 272 31.86 -13.08 19.11
N GLU A 273 31.65 -14.23 19.76
CA GLU A 273 32.64 -14.81 20.69
C GLU A 273 32.78 -16.32 20.46
N ALA A 274 34.02 -16.79 20.30
CA ALA A 274 34.38 -18.17 20.04
C ALA A 274 34.74 -18.92 21.34
N PHE A 275 34.05 -20.01 21.62
CA PHE A 275 34.32 -20.89 22.76
C PHE A 275 35.14 -22.12 22.36
N PHE A 276 36.40 -22.17 22.81
CA PHE A 276 37.29 -23.31 22.56
C PHE A 276 37.31 -24.29 23.74
N LYS A 277 37.56 -25.56 23.45
CA LYS A 277 37.82 -26.61 24.46
C LYS A 277 39.01 -27.46 24.04
N CYS A 278 39.88 -27.76 24.99
CA CYS A 278 41.00 -28.68 24.78
C CYS A 278 40.51 -30.14 24.81
N LEU A 279 40.85 -30.92 23.78
CA LEU A 279 40.50 -32.35 23.67
C LEU A 279 41.26 -33.23 24.68
N VAL A 280 42.48 -32.84 25.08
CA VAL A 280 43.36 -33.67 25.94
C VAL A 280 43.04 -33.50 27.42
N CYS A 281 42.91 -32.26 27.91
CA CYS A 281 42.71 -31.97 29.33
C CYS A 281 41.32 -31.44 29.69
N GLY A 282 40.40 -31.33 28.71
CA GLY A 282 39.04 -30.84 28.90
C GLY A 282 38.92 -29.34 29.23
N TYR A 283 40.04 -28.64 29.44
CA TYR A 283 40.08 -27.23 29.83
C TYR A 283 39.48 -26.32 28.75
N SER A 284 38.60 -25.42 29.17
CA SER A 284 38.05 -24.34 28.35
C SER A 284 38.70 -23.01 28.75
N PRO A 285 39.44 -22.32 27.86
CA PRO A 285 39.75 -20.90 28.04
C PRO A 285 38.48 -20.04 28.16
N LEU A 286 38.67 -18.79 28.56
CA LEU A 286 37.69 -17.72 28.35
C LEU A 286 37.34 -17.61 26.85
N PRO A 287 36.10 -17.18 26.52
CA PRO A 287 35.71 -16.95 25.13
C PRO A 287 36.63 -15.92 24.46
N VAL A 288 36.99 -16.19 23.21
CA VAL A 288 37.83 -15.29 22.40
C VAL A 288 36.91 -14.47 21.50
N ALA A 289 36.94 -13.14 21.65
CA ALA A 289 36.18 -12.24 20.79
C ALA A 289 36.67 -12.30 19.33
N VAL A 290 35.76 -12.14 18.37
CA VAL A 290 36.09 -12.20 16.94
C VAL A 290 36.47 -10.80 16.44
N GLU A 291 37.77 -10.56 16.25
CA GLU A 291 38.26 -9.29 15.74
C GLU A 291 38.22 -9.25 14.20
N ARG A 292 37.42 -8.33 13.63
CA ARG A 292 37.34 -8.07 12.18
C ARG A 292 37.05 -9.30 11.32
N GLY A 293 36.31 -10.27 11.85
CA GLY A 293 35.96 -11.52 11.18
C GLY A 293 37.09 -12.57 11.14
N LEU A 294 38.18 -12.35 11.87
CA LEU A 294 39.20 -13.36 12.14
C LEU A 294 38.97 -13.93 13.55
N VAL A 295 38.88 -15.26 13.65
CA VAL A 295 38.88 -15.96 14.93
C VAL A 295 40.29 -16.49 15.17
N ASP A 296 41.03 -15.87 16.10
CA ASP A 296 42.37 -16.34 16.44
C ASP A 296 42.30 -17.61 17.30
N GLU A 297 42.62 -18.75 16.68
CA GLU A 297 42.65 -20.04 17.38
C GLU A 297 43.90 -20.20 18.26
N PRO A 298 43.76 -20.50 19.56
CA PRO A 298 44.91 -20.75 20.43
C PRO A 298 45.56 -22.10 20.07
N THR A 299 46.62 -22.05 19.26
CA THR A 299 47.41 -23.23 18.81
C THR A 299 48.06 -24.03 19.94
N ARG A 300 48.03 -23.54 21.18
CA ARG A 300 48.49 -24.25 22.38
C ARG A 300 47.47 -24.13 23.50
N CYS A 301 47.33 -25.17 24.30
CA CYS A 301 46.52 -25.12 25.51
C CYS A 301 47.09 -24.08 26.53
N PRO A 302 46.27 -23.13 27.05
CA PRO A 302 46.73 -22.15 28.04
C PRO A 302 47.17 -22.76 29.39
N ARG A 303 46.63 -23.93 29.72
CA ARG A 303 47.01 -24.67 30.94
C ARG A 303 48.42 -25.25 30.78
N GLU A 304 49.36 -24.73 31.56
CA GLU A 304 50.79 -25.07 31.51
C GLU A 304 51.06 -26.58 31.67
N GLU A 305 50.28 -27.26 32.52
CA GLU A 305 50.36 -28.72 32.75
C GLU A 305 50.03 -29.57 31.51
N CYS A 306 49.27 -29.03 30.55
CA CYS A 306 48.88 -29.73 29.34
C CYS A 306 49.74 -29.32 28.15
N ALA A 307 49.91 -28.01 27.92
CA ALA A 307 50.72 -27.38 26.87
C ALA A 307 50.59 -27.98 25.44
N ALA A 308 49.58 -28.80 25.18
CA ALA A 308 49.42 -29.56 23.95
C ALA A 308 49.21 -28.63 22.76
N ARG A 309 49.83 -28.98 21.62
CA ARG A 309 49.74 -28.22 20.37
C ARG A 309 48.55 -28.71 19.55
N ASN A 310 47.84 -27.77 18.93
CA ASN A 310 46.70 -28.01 18.04
C ASN A 310 45.60 -28.90 18.67
N SER A 311 45.47 -28.88 19.99
CA SER A 311 44.51 -29.70 20.75
C SER A 311 43.18 -28.99 21.04
N MET A 312 42.98 -27.78 20.49
CA MET A 312 41.81 -26.94 20.71
C MET A 312 40.76 -27.17 19.63
N SER A 313 39.52 -27.43 20.05
CA SER A 313 38.35 -27.54 19.19
C SER A 313 37.33 -26.45 19.53
N LEU A 314 36.78 -25.79 18.51
CA LEU A 314 35.67 -24.84 18.66
C LEU A 314 34.37 -25.59 18.98
N ILE A 315 33.67 -25.18 20.04
CA ILE A 315 32.32 -25.69 20.35
C ILE A 315 31.29 -24.64 19.94
N HIS A 316 30.76 -24.78 18.72
CA HIS A 316 29.75 -23.88 18.15
C HIS A 316 28.56 -23.65 19.11
N ASN A 317 28.02 -24.70 19.74
CA ASN A 317 26.88 -24.61 20.68
C ASN A 317 27.12 -23.76 21.96
N ARG A 318 28.36 -23.33 22.24
CA ARG A 318 28.70 -22.44 23.37
C ARG A 318 29.32 -21.13 22.93
N CYS A 319 29.38 -20.86 21.63
CA CYS A 319 29.80 -19.57 21.11
C CYS A 319 28.67 -18.54 21.29
N ARG A 320 29.02 -17.27 21.46
CA ARG A 320 28.04 -16.18 21.49
C ARG A 320 27.78 -15.76 20.04
N PHE A 321 26.52 -15.81 19.64
CA PHE A 321 26.07 -15.34 18.33
C PHE A 321 25.37 -14.00 18.44
N ALA A 322 25.34 -13.29 17.32
CA ALA A 322 24.58 -12.09 17.04
C ALA A 322 23.59 -12.40 15.92
N ASP A 323 22.40 -11.82 16.00
CA ASP A 323 21.42 -12.00 14.95
C ASP A 323 21.69 -11.02 13.80
N LYS A 324 21.69 -11.54 12.57
CA LYS A 324 21.86 -10.78 11.34
C LYS A 324 20.74 -11.10 10.38
N GLN A 325 20.16 -10.08 9.76
CA GLN A 325 19.14 -10.26 8.72
C GLN A 325 19.54 -9.51 7.44
N LEU A 326 19.31 -10.15 6.30
CA LEU A 326 19.52 -9.57 4.98
C LEU A 326 18.17 -9.14 4.41
N VAL A 327 17.98 -7.84 4.27
CA VAL A 327 16.74 -7.24 3.74
C VAL A 327 17.04 -6.63 2.37
N ARG A 328 16.09 -6.68 1.43
CA ARG A 328 16.22 -5.94 0.16
C ARG A 328 15.23 -4.80 0.09
N LEU A 329 15.77 -3.60 -0.10
CA LEU A 329 15.04 -2.37 -0.26
C LEU A 329 14.91 -2.03 -1.75
N GLN A 330 13.71 -1.63 -2.16
CA GLN A 330 13.39 -1.08 -3.47
C GLN A 330 13.25 0.44 -3.38
N GLU A 331 13.63 1.15 -4.43
CA GLU A 331 13.28 2.57 -4.58
C GLU A 331 11.74 2.77 -4.55
N THR A 332 11.27 3.85 -3.92
CA THR A 332 9.83 4.17 -3.87
C THR A 332 9.32 4.56 -5.26
N PRO A 333 8.08 4.18 -5.65
CA PRO A 333 7.55 4.48 -6.98
C PRO A 333 7.44 5.97 -7.28
N ASP A 334 7.32 6.80 -6.24
CA ASP A 334 7.25 8.26 -6.33
C ASP A 334 8.58 8.90 -6.82
N ALA A 335 9.71 8.17 -6.79
CA ALA A 335 11.05 8.64 -7.17
C ALA A 335 11.60 8.02 -8.48
N ILE A 336 10.84 7.15 -9.15
CA ILE A 336 11.30 6.45 -10.36
C ILE A 336 11.09 7.35 -11.60
N PRO A 337 12.13 7.66 -12.40
CA PRO A 337 11.96 8.34 -13.68
C PRO A 337 11.29 7.42 -14.71
N GLU A 338 10.48 8.01 -15.59
CA GLU A 338 9.65 7.27 -16.54
C GLU A 338 10.47 6.38 -17.49
N GLY A 339 10.16 5.08 -17.51
CA GLY A 339 10.74 4.11 -18.45
C GLY A 339 11.85 3.22 -17.91
N GLU A 340 12.34 3.44 -16.68
CA GLU A 340 13.39 2.61 -16.08
C GLU A 340 12.88 1.64 -15.01
N THR A 341 13.62 0.55 -14.80
CA THR A 341 13.33 -0.42 -13.73
C THR A 341 13.76 0.12 -12.35
N PRO A 342 13.00 -0.15 -11.28
CA PRO A 342 13.39 0.22 -9.92
C PRO A 342 14.70 -0.44 -9.50
N HIS A 343 15.61 0.33 -8.93
CA HIS A 343 16.83 -0.20 -8.34
C HIS A 343 16.57 -0.86 -6.98
N THR A 344 17.38 -1.86 -6.65
CA THR A 344 17.31 -2.56 -5.36
C THR A 344 18.68 -2.58 -4.69
N VAL A 345 18.71 -2.42 -3.36
CA VAL A 345 19.93 -2.50 -2.56
C VAL A 345 19.73 -3.48 -1.40
N SER A 346 20.82 -4.15 -1.05
CA SER A 346 20.89 -5.06 0.10
C SER A 346 21.17 -4.26 1.37
N LEU A 347 20.35 -4.48 2.38
CA LEU A 347 20.47 -3.97 3.74
C LEU A 347 20.92 -5.11 4.66
N CYS A 348 21.82 -4.81 5.60
CA CYS A 348 22.16 -5.70 6.72
C CYS A 348 21.57 -5.10 8.00
N MET A 349 20.71 -5.84 8.69
CA MET A 349 20.20 -5.50 10.02
C MET A 349 20.85 -6.40 11.07
N TYR A 350 21.06 -5.85 12.27
CA TYR A 350 21.84 -6.49 13.34
C TYR A 350 21.12 -6.43 14.68
N ASP A 351 21.31 -7.49 15.48
CA ASP A 351 20.79 -7.68 16.83
C ASP A 351 19.32 -7.22 16.98
N THR A 352 19.10 -6.07 17.60
CA THR A 352 17.77 -5.52 17.92
C THR A 352 17.00 -4.97 16.72
N LEU A 353 17.63 -4.71 15.56
CA LEU A 353 16.92 -4.28 14.34
C LEU A 353 16.35 -5.45 13.52
N VAL A 354 16.61 -6.69 13.91
CA VAL A 354 16.13 -7.88 13.21
C VAL A 354 14.62 -8.03 13.38
N ASP A 355 13.93 -8.38 12.27
CA ASP A 355 12.48 -8.50 12.13
C ASP A 355 11.65 -7.23 12.41
N ALA A 356 12.31 -6.09 12.67
CA ALA A 356 11.66 -4.81 12.92
C ALA A 356 10.81 -4.30 11.73
N ALA A 357 11.06 -4.79 10.52
CA ALA A 357 10.42 -4.31 9.29
C ALA A 357 9.98 -5.46 8.37
N LYS A 358 8.74 -5.39 7.89
CA LYS A 358 8.07 -6.47 7.15
C LYS A 358 8.07 -6.21 5.63
N PRO A 359 7.98 -7.26 4.79
CA PRO A 359 7.80 -7.09 3.34
C PRO A 359 6.57 -6.24 2.99
N GLY A 360 6.77 -5.21 2.17
CA GLY A 360 5.77 -4.21 1.78
C GLY A 360 5.82 -2.91 2.59
N ASP A 361 6.54 -2.86 3.71
CA ASP A 361 6.67 -1.64 4.52
C ASP A 361 7.49 -0.57 3.79
N ARG A 362 7.10 0.70 3.95
CA ARG A 362 7.86 1.86 3.48
C ARG A 362 8.74 2.37 4.60
N VAL A 363 10.06 2.41 4.36
CA VAL A 363 11.04 2.71 5.39
C VAL A 363 12.06 3.73 4.90
N GLU A 364 12.50 4.58 5.82
CA GLU A 364 13.66 5.45 5.71
C GLU A 364 14.76 4.85 6.57
N VAL A 365 15.78 4.29 5.91
CA VAL A 365 16.88 3.61 6.58
C VAL A 365 18.05 4.56 6.67
N THR A 366 18.53 4.79 7.88
CA THR A 366 19.82 5.47 8.12
C THR A 366 20.88 4.41 8.39
N GLY A 367 22.00 4.52 7.68
CA GLY A 367 23.01 3.46 7.69
C GLY A 367 24.33 3.88 7.07
N ILE A 368 25.31 2.98 7.14
CA ILE A 368 26.65 3.20 6.59
C ILE A 368 26.77 2.44 5.27
N PHE A 369 27.16 3.13 4.20
CA PHE A 369 27.33 2.49 2.89
C PHE A 369 28.65 1.71 2.85
N ARG A 370 28.59 0.38 2.68
CA ARG A 370 29.74 -0.52 2.72
C ARG A 370 29.92 -1.28 1.41
N ALA A 371 31.17 -1.58 1.07
CA ALA A 371 31.55 -2.33 -0.12
C ALA A 371 32.35 -3.59 0.25
N MET A 372 31.84 -4.78 -0.09
CA MET A 372 32.48 -6.07 0.16
C MET A 372 33.05 -6.67 -1.11
N ALA A 373 34.33 -7.10 -1.07
CA ALA A 373 34.95 -7.83 -2.17
C ALA A 373 34.34 -9.23 -2.32
N VAL A 374 33.88 -9.56 -3.53
CA VAL A 374 33.31 -10.88 -3.85
C VAL A 374 34.41 -11.80 -4.37
N ARG A 375 34.51 -13.04 -3.86
CA ARG A 375 35.46 -14.04 -4.38
C ARG A 375 35.06 -14.52 -5.77
N LEU A 376 36.04 -14.86 -6.61
CA LEU A 376 35.78 -15.43 -7.94
C LEU A 376 35.15 -16.83 -7.88
N GLY A 377 35.57 -17.63 -6.90
CA GLY A 377 34.97 -18.92 -6.57
C GLY A 377 35.23 -19.29 -5.09
N PRO A 378 34.49 -20.24 -4.51
CA PRO A 378 34.56 -20.52 -3.07
C PRO A 378 35.92 -21.08 -2.62
N ALA A 379 36.61 -21.84 -3.48
CA ALA A 379 37.90 -22.46 -3.18
C ALA A 379 39.13 -21.58 -3.48
N GLN A 380 38.98 -20.49 -4.24
CA GLN A 380 40.09 -19.63 -4.61
C GLN A 380 40.08 -18.32 -3.80
N ARG A 381 41.26 -17.89 -3.33
CA ARG A 381 41.43 -16.63 -2.60
C ARG A 381 41.35 -15.39 -3.51
N THR A 382 41.28 -15.57 -4.82
CA THR A 382 41.22 -14.48 -5.81
C THR A 382 39.89 -13.71 -5.69
N LEU A 383 40.00 -12.38 -5.57
CA LEU A 383 38.87 -11.46 -5.45
C LEU A 383 38.48 -10.91 -6.83
N LYS A 384 37.20 -10.59 -7.01
CA LYS A 384 36.72 -9.81 -8.14
C LYS A 384 37.07 -8.33 -7.93
N SER A 385 37.39 -7.63 -9.01
CA SER A 385 37.62 -6.18 -8.98
C SER A 385 36.34 -5.36 -8.74
N LEU A 386 35.16 -5.97 -8.99
CA LEU A 386 33.87 -5.37 -8.68
C LEU A 386 33.45 -5.79 -7.27
N TYR A 387 33.31 -4.80 -6.40
CA TYR A 387 32.84 -4.97 -5.02
C TYR A 387 31.31 -4.96 -5.03
N ARG A 388 30.69 -5.79 -4.19
CA ARG A 388 29.25 -5.73 -3.95
C ARG A 388 28.99 -4.72 -2.84
N THR A 389 28.13 -3.74 -3.12
CA THR A 389 27.68 -2.76 -2.14
C THR A 389 26.49 -3.27 -1.33
N TYR A 390 26.40 -2.81 -0.08
CA TYR A 390 25.26 -2.99 0.82
C TYR A 390 25.25 -1.82 1.81
N ILE A 391 24.10 -1.57 2.44
CA ILE A 391 24.00 -0.59 3.53
C ILE A 391 23.92 -1.37 4.85
N ASP A 392 24.70 -0.92 5.82
CA ASP A 392 24.68 -1.38 7.19
C ASP A 392 23.68 -0.54 7.99
N CYS A 393 22.56 -1.12 8.44
CA CYS A 393 21.47 -0.39 9.06
C CYS A 393 21.82 0.01 10.49
N LEU A 394 21.87 1.30 10.77
CA LEU A 394 22.00 1.84 12.13
C LEU A 394 20.64 2.09 12.76
N HIS A 395 19.68 2.57 11.97
CA HIS A 395 18.31 2.78 12.40
C HIS A 395 17.36 2.67 11.20
N LEU A 396 16.13 2.26 11.48
CA LEU A 396 15.06 2.12 10.50
C LEU A 396 13.85 2.89 10.99
N LYS A 397 13.51 3.97 10.29
CA LYS A 397 12.31 4.75 10.54
C LYS A 397 11.20 4.25 9.61
N LYS A 398 10.08 3.80 10.14
CA LYS A 398 8.90 3.47 9.31
C LYS A 398 8.26 4.77 8.82
N GLN A 399 8.10 4.91 7.50
CA GLN A 399 7.49 6.08 6.88
C GLN A 399 5.95 5.97 6.79
N ASP A 400 5.31 5.63 7.90
CA ASP A 400 3.84 5.65 7.98
C ASP A 400 3.29 7.04 8.37
N ASN A 401 4.17 7.96 8.82
CA ASN A 401 3.88 9.31 9.34
C ASN A 401 3.22 10.32 8.38
N SER A 402 2.86 9.92 7.15
CA SER A 402 2.11 10.75 6.19
C SER A 402 1.06 9.98 5.37
N ARG A 403 0.89 8.67 5.61
CA ARG A 403 0.06 7.80 4.76
C ARG A 403 -0.70 6.77 5.60
N MET A 404 -1.67 7.28 6.39
CA MET A 404 -2.65 6.55 7.21
C MET A 404 -2.13 5.27 7.89
N GLN A 405 -1.65 5.41 9.14
CA GLN A 405 -1.56 4.27 10.05
C GLN A 405 -2.96 3.73 10.33
N ALA A 406 -3.39 2.76 9.55
CA ALA A 406 -4.54 1.92 9.85
C ALA A 406 -4.04 0.70 10.62
N GLU A 407 -3.76 0.89 11.91
CA GLU A 407 -3.63 -0.20 12.87
C GLU A 407 -4.83 -0.13 13.82
N ASP A 408 -5.57 -1.24 13.92
CA ASP A 408 -6.69 -1.33 14.86
C ASP A 408 -6.12 -1.35 16.29
N PRO A 409 -6.61 -0.53 17.25
CA PRO A 409 -6.17 -0.57 18.65
C PRO A 409 -6.41 -1.91 19.38
N LEU A 410 -7.01 -2.90 18.71
CA LEU A 410 -7.31 -4.24 19.17
C LEU A 410 -6.49 -5.33 18.44
N GLU A 411 -5.57 -4.94 17.55
CA GLU A 411 -4.51 -5.79 16.97
C GLU A 411 -3.13 -5.31 17.44
N GLN A 412 -3.04 -4.74 18.65
CA GLN A 412 -1.80 -4.80 19.43
C GLN A 412 -1.48 -6.26 19.74
N ASP A 413 -0.69 -6.89 18.87
CA ASP A 413 0.14 -8.01 19.28
C ASP A 413 1.04 -7.50 20.41
N GLN A 414 0.69 -7.86 21.65
CA GLN A 414 1.35 -7.40 22.90
C GLN A 414 2.87 -7.69 22.94
N ASN A 415 3.36 -8.50 22.00
CA ASN A 415 4.77 -8.82 21.81
C ASN A 415 5.53 -7.76 20.97
N ASN A 416 4.84 -6.91 20.20
CA ASN A 416 5.44 -5.93 19.30
C ASN A 416 5.44 -4.50 19.88
N ASP A 417 4.59 -4.22 20.89
CA ASP A 417 4.62 -2.96 21.67
C ASP A 417 5.94 -2.76 22.44
N TYR A 418 6.71 -3.84 22.69
CA TYR A 418 8.05 -3.76 23.30
C TYR A 418 9.10 -3.02 22.44
N PHE A 419 8.77 -2.63 21.20
CA PHE A 419 9.73 -2.01 20.29
C PHE A 419 9.46 -0.52 19.97
N SER A 420 8.40 0.09 20.52
CA SER A 420 8.15 1.53 20.32
C SER A 420 7.48 2.25 21.50
N PRO A 421 8.19 2.49 22.62
CA PRO A 421 7.73 3.39 23.69
C PRO A 421 7.78 4.87 23.28
N PHE A 422 8.63 5.21 22.29
CA PHE A 422 8.83 6.58 21.84
C PHE A 422 8.00 6.89 20.59
N PRO A 423 7.18 7.95 20.58
CA PRO A 423 6.55 8.43 19.36
C PRO A 423 7.62 9.04 18.44
N GLU A 424 8.10 8.25 17.47
CA GLU A 424 9.03 8.69 16.41
C GLU A 424 8.38 9.67 15.39
N SER A 425 7.29 10.34 15.78
CA SER A 425 6.81 11.53 15.10
C SER A 425 7.76 12.69 15.37
N ASN A 426 8.34 13.26 14.32
CA ASN A 426 8.99 14.58 14.34
C ASN A 426 7.98 15.74 14.58
N ARG A 427 6.89 15.47 15.31
CA ARG A 427 5.85 16.42 15.70
C ARG A 427 5.86 16.38 17.22
N THR A 428 6.06 17.54 17.85
CA THR A 428 5.78 17.66 19.28
C THR A 428 4.30 17.31 19.53
N PRO A 429 3.94 16.81 20.72
CA PRO A 429 2.53 16.55 21.04
C PRO A 429 1.66 17.80 20.78
N GLU A 430 2.19 19.00 21.06
CA GLU A 430 1.55 20.29 20.77
C GLU A 430 1.30 20.56 19.27
N GLU A 431 2.22 20.21 18.38
CA GLU A 431 2.00 20.37 16.93
C GLU A 431 0.94 19.42 16.40
N SER A 432 0.88 18.19 16.94
CA SER A 432 -0.18 17.26 16.58
C SER A 432 -1.52 17.72 17.14
N GLU A 433 -1.59 18.22 18.38
CA GLU A 433 -2.78 18.86 18.96
C GLU A 433 -3.25 20.08 18.16
N ALA A 434 -2.35 20.99 17.78
CA ALA A 434 -2.69 22.17 16.98
C ALA A 434 -3.18 21.80 15.56
N GLN A 435 -2.67 20.71 14.97
CA GLN A 435 -3.23 20.17 13.73
C GLN A 435 -4.61 19.54 13.97
N ILE A 436 -4.78 18.74 15.02
CA ILE A 436 -6.05 18.11 15.38
C ILE A 436 -7.13 19.15 15.67
N GLN A 437 -6.79 20.27 16.33
CA GLN A 437 -7.70 21.40 16.54
C GLN A 437 -8.18 21.97 15.21
N LYS A 438 -7.27 22.27 14.26
CA LYS A 438 -7.62 22.73 12.91
C LYS A 438 -8.50 21.72 12.14
N LEU A 439 -8.25 20.42 12.30
CA LEU A 439 -9.09 19.37 11.68
C LEU A 439 -10.51 19.35 12.29
N LYS A 440 -10.64 19.55 13.61
CA LYS A 440 -11.94 19.66 14.31
C LYS A 440 -12.68 20.95 14.00
N GLU A 441 -11.98 22.06 13.78
CA GLU A 441 -12.57 23.32 13.29
C GLU A 441 -13.15 23.13 11.88
N LEU A 442 -12.43 22.43 11.00
CA LEU A 442 -12.92 22.10 9.65
C LEU A 442 -14.15 21.19 9.68
N SER A 443 -14.23 20.22 10.60
CA SER A 443 -15.37 19.29 10.68
C SER A 443 -16.66 19.94 11.21
N GLN A 444 -16.57 21.06 11.93
CA GLN A 444 -17.72 21.82 12.41
C GLN A 444 -18.42 22.62 11.29
N LEU A 445 -17.76 22.83 10.15
CA LEU A 445 -18.35 23.57 9.02
C LEU A 445 -19.47 22.75 8.36
N PRO A 446 -20.68 23.32 8.16
CA PRO A 446 -21.80 22.57 7.57
C PRO A 446 -21.55 22.16 6.11
N ASP A 447 -20.64 22.85 5.41
CA ASP A 447 -20.26 22.60 4.01
C ASP A 447 -19.05 21.64 3.85
N ILE A 448 -18.59 20.99 4.92
CA ILE A 448 -17.40 20.12 4.88
C ILE A 448 -17.51 19.01 3.82
N TYR A 449 -18.71 18.46 3.62
CA TYR A 449 -18.97 17.38 2.65
C TYR A 449 -18.81 17.84 1.20
N GLU A 450 -19.37 19.00 0.80
CA GLU A 450 -19.17 19.51 -0.56
C GLU A 450 -17.75 20.03 -0.75
N ARG A 451 -17.16 20.67 0.26
CA ARG A 451 -15.81 21.21 0.18
C ARG A 451 -14.75 20.11 0.01
N LEU A 452 -14.87 19.00 0.73
CA LEU A 452 -14.04 17.80 0.51
C LEU A 452 -14.29 17.20 -0.88
N THR A 453 -15.55 17.10 -1.32
CA THR A 453 -15.93 16.58 -2.64
C THR A 453 -15.32 17.41 -3.78
N ARG A 454 -15.35 18.75 -3.69
CA ARG A 454 -14.73 19.67 -4.67
C ARG A 454 -13.20 19.56 -4.64
N SER A 455 -12.61 19.44 -3.46
CA SER A 455 -11.16 19.30 -3.27
C SER A 455 -10.59 17.95 -3.75
N LEU A 456 -11.39 16.88 -3.78
CA LEU A 456 -10.96 15.54 -4.19
C LEU A 456 -10.53 15.45 -5.66
N ALA A 457 -11.03 16.31 -6.56
CA ALA A 457 -10.55 16.38 -7.94
C ALA A 457 -10.92 17.75 -8.57
N PRO A 458 -10.09 18.80 -8.42
CA PRO A 458 -10.39 20.14 -8.92
C PRO A 458 -10.27 20.28 -10.45
N SER A 459 -9.60 19.32 -11.12
CA SER A 459 -9.49 19.25 -12.58
C SER A 459 -10.78 18.74 -13.24
N ILE A 460 -11.50 17.81 -12.59
CA ILE A 460 -12.66 17.13 -13.15
C ILE A 460 -13.94 17.93 -12.85
N TRP A 461 -14.75 18.21 -13.87
CA TRP A 461 -16.01 18.95 -13.77
C TRP A 461 -17.23 18.00 -13.62
N GLU A 462 -18.37 18.53 -13.16
CA GLU A 462 -19.73 17.91 -13.09
C GLU A 462 -19.95 16.60 -12.31
N LEU A 463 -18.95 15.72 -12.15
CA LEU A 463 -19.12 14.38 -11.57
C LEU A 463 -19.19 14.36 -10.02
N GLU A 464 -19.98 15.25 -9.41
CA GLU A 464 -20.03 15.43 -7.95
C GLU A 464 -20.53 14.18 -7.20
N ASP A 465 -21.60 13.50 -7.65
CA ASP A 465 -22.11 12.29 -6.99
C ASP A 465 -21.11 11.12 -7.02
N ILE A 466 -20.27 11.04 -8.06
CA ILE A 466 -19.19 10.05 -8.13
C ILE A 466 -18.08 10.43 -7.16
N LYS A 467 -17.67 11.70 -7.10
CA LYS A 467 -16.70 12.20 -6.12
C LYS A 467 -17.18 11.96 -4.68
N LYS A 468 -18.48 12.12 -4.39
CA LYS A 468 -19.10 11.78 -3.10
C LYS A 468 -18.95 10.29 -2.77
N GLY A 469 -19.27 9.40 -3.71
CA GLY A 469 -19.06 7.95 -3.52
C GLY A 469 -17.61 7.55 -3.28
N LEU A 470 -16.67 8.17 -3.99
CA LEU A 470 -15.22 7.95 -3.81
C LEU A 470 -14.69 8.54 -2.50
N LEU A 471 -15.25 9.67 -2.05
CA LEU A 471 -14.97 10.23 -0.74
C LEU A 471 -15.37 9.21 0.34
N CYS A 472 -16.58 8.66 0.27
CA CYS A 472 -17.02 7.58 1.17
C CYS A 472 -16.09 6.35 1.10
N GLN A 473 -15.58 5.99 -0.08
CA GLN A 473 -14.59 4.91 -0.23
C GLN A 473 -13.25 5.20 0.47
N LEU A 474 -12.78 6.45 0.49
CA LEU A 474 -11.54 6.85 1.17
C LEU A 474 -11.65 6.82 2.70
N PHE A 475 -12.82 7.16 3.26
CA PHE A 475 -13.07 7.05 4.70
C PHE A 475 -13.42 5.61 5.13
N GLY A 476 -14.16 4.87 4.30
CA GLY A 476 -14.61 3.49 4.57
C GLY A 476 -15.63 3.38 5.71
N GLY A 477 -16.31 2.24 5.80
CA GLY A 477 -17.19 1.88 6.93
C GLY A 477 -16.41 1.29 8.12
N SER A 478 -17.09 1.08 9.25
CA SER A 478 -16.46 0.50 10.44
C SER A 478 -16.26 -1.02 10.29
N VAL A 479 -15.12 -1.53 10.75
CA VAL A 479 -14.87 -2.98 10.83
C VAL A 479 -15.51 -3.49 12.12
N LYS A 480 -16.50 -4.38 12.00
CA LYS A 480 -17.20 -4.94 13.15
C LYS A 480 -16.72 -6.35 13.42
N LYS A 481 -15.93 -6.51 14.49
CA LYS A 481 -15.57 -7.82 15.06
C LYS A 481 -16.69 -8.27 15.99
N LEU A 482 -17.38 -9.36 15.64
CA LEU A 482 -18.37 -9.98 16.52
C LEU A 482 -17.65 -10.83 17.58
N SER A 483 -18.25 -10.96 18.77
CA SER A 483 -17.73 -11.81 19.86
C SER A 483 -17.69 -13.32 19.51
N SER A 484 -18.36 -13.72 18.41
CA SER A 484 -18.28 -15.07 17.83
C SER A 484 -17.08 -15.30 16.89
N GLY A 485 -16.19 -14.30 16.73
CA GLY A 485 -15.01 -14.38 15.84
C GLY A 485 -15.30 -14.08 14.37
N ALA A 486 -16.55 -13.86 13.98
CA ALA A 486 -16.89 -13.37 12.64
C ALA A 486 -16.52 -11.88 12.52
N SER A 487 -15.78 -11.52 11.47
CA SER A 487 -15.49 -10.13 11.12
C SER A 487 -16.34 -9.71 9.93
N PHE A 488 -17.04 -8.58 10.05
CA PHE A 488 -17.74 -7.95 8.93
C PHE A 488 -16.84 -6.89 8.29
N ARG A 489 -16.64 -7.01 6.98
CA ARG A 489 -15.94 -6.03 6.13
C ARG A 489 -16.60 -4.64 6.24
N GLY A 490 -15.80 -3.62 6.55
CA GLY A 490 -16.18 -2.20 6.51
C GLY A 490 -15.86 -1.49 5.19
N ASP A 491 -14.92 -2.03 4.40
CA ASP A 491 -14.46 -1.45 3.12
C ASP A 491 -15.56 -1.35 2.06
N ILE A 492 -15.49 -0.33 1.20
CA ILE A 492 -16.49 -0.04 0.16
C ILE A 492 -15.88 -0.30 -1.22
N ASN A 493 -16.56 -1.08 -2.06
CA ASN A 493 -16.14 -1.36 -3.43
C ASN A 493 -16.96 -0.51 -4.42
N VAL A 494 -16.26 0.16 -5.34
CA VAL A 494 -16.88 1.06 -6.33
C VAL A 494 -16.49 0.61 -7.74
N LEU A 495 -17.49 0.54 -8.63
CA LEU A 495 -17.31 0.25 -10.05
C LEU A 495 -17.78 1.45 -10.89
N LEU A 496 -16.90 1.97 -11.74
CA LEU A 496 -17.19 3.05 -12.70
C LEU A 496 -17.33 2.45 -14.10
N VAL A 497 -18.51 2.60 -14.71
CA VAL A 497 -18.86 2.00 -16.00
C VAL A 497 -19.22 3.07 -17.01
N GLY A 498 -18.86 2.87 -18.28
CA GLY A 498 -19.44 3.62 -19.41
C GLY A 498 -18.39 4.03 -20.44
N ASP A 499 -18.71 5.03 -21.25
CA ASP A 499 -18.02 5.28 -22.52
C ASP A 499 -16.56 5.79 -22.36
N PRO A 500 -15.65 5.45 -23.30
CA PRO A 500 -14.28 5.95 -23.34
C PRO A 500 -14.25 7.44 -23.67
N GLY A 501 -13.22 8.14 -23.20
CA GLY A 501 -13.10 9.61 -23.31
C GLY A 501 -13.68 10.37 -22.12
N THR A 502 -14.53 9.73 -21.32
CA THR A 502 -14.90 10.23 -19.99
C THR A 502 -13.70 10.12 -19.02
N SER A 503 -13.58 11.03 -18.04
CA SER A 503 -12.41 11.17 -17.15
C SER A 503 -12.19 10.03 -16.11
N LYS A 504 -12.68 8.81 -16.37
CA LYS A 504 -12.61 7.65 -15.45
C LYS A 504 -11.19 7.27 -15.05
N SER A 505 -10.31 7.01 -16.01
CA SER A 505 -8.91 6.64 -15.74
C SER A 505 -8.12 7.76 -15.06
N GLN A 506 -8.41 9.03 -15.39
CA GLN A 506 -7.82 10.19 -14.71
C GLN A 506 -8.25 10.27 -13.24
N LEU A 507 -9.51 9.94 -12.96
CA LEU A 507 -10.05 9.85 -11.61
C LEU A 507 -9.42 8.69 -10.82
N LEU A 508 -9.22 7.51 -11.43
CA LEU A 508 -8.46 6.41 -10.82
C LEU A 508 -7.05 6.86 -10.43
N GLN A 509 -6.33 7.53 -11.34
CA GLN A 509 -4.97 8.01 -11.11
C GLN A 509 -4.92 9.03 -9.96
N TYR A 510 -5.94 9.88 -9.82
CA TYR A 510 -6.01 10.84 -8.71
C TYR A 510 -6.26 10.14 -7.37
N VAL A 511 -7.21 9.19 -7.31
CA VAL A 511 -7.46 8.39 -6.10
C VAL A 511 -6.24 7.54 -5.73
N HIS A 512 -5.53 6.97 -6.70
CA HIS A 512 -4.27 6.26 -6.49
C HIS A 512 -3.19 7.14 -5.83
N LYS A 513 -3.03 8.39 -6.30
CA LYS A 513 -2.08 9.37 -5.71
C LYS A 513 -2.48 9.78 -4.29
N LEU A 514 -3.78 10.00 -4.06
CA LEU A 514 -4.33 10.41 -2.77
C LEU A 514 -4.30 9.27 -1.72
N ALA A 515 -4.48 8.03 -2.16
CA ALA A 515 -4.49 6.88 -1.28
C ALA A 515 -3.08 6.55 -0.72
N PRO A 516 -2.99 6.13 0.56
CA PRO A 516 -1.72 5.85 1.22
C PRO A 516 -1.07 4.57 0.69
N ARG A 517 -1.88 3.52 0.62
CA ARG A 517 -1.59 2.21 0.04
C ARG A 517 -2.43 2.03 -1.24
N GLY A 518 -2.41 3.07 -2.07
CA GLY A 518 -3.01 3.05 -3.40
C GLY A 518 -2.10 2.31 -4.36
N ILE A 519 -2.62 1.30 -5.07
CA ILE A 519 -1.88 0.62 -6.14
C ILE A 519 -2.72 0.68 -7.42
N TYR A 520 -2.10 1.15 -8.51
CA TYR A 520 -2.72 1.22 -9.83
C TYR A 520 -2.33 0.00 -10.68
N THR A 521 -3.32 -0.64 -11.29
CA THR A 521 -3.15 -1.82 -12.14
C THR A 521 -4.06 -1.73 -13.37
N SER A 522 -3.59 -2.23 -14.52
CA SER A 522 -4.45 -2.45 -15.70
C SER A 522 -4.89 -3.91 -15.73
N GLY A 523 -6.17 -4.15 -15.99
CA GLY A 523 -6.77 -5.48 -16.08
C GLY A 523 -6.18 -6.34 -17.21
N ARG A 524 -5.61 -5.72 -18.25
CA ARG A 524 -4.88 -6.43 -19.31
C ARG A 524 -3.44 -6.77 -18.92
N GLY A 525 -2.76 -5.89 -18.18
CA GLY A 525 -1.41 -6.12 -17.67
C GLY A 525 -1.36 -7.07 -16.45
N SER A 526 -2.48 -7.23 -15.76
CA SER A 526 -2.55 -7.94 -14.48
C SER A 526 -2.99 -9.40 -14.65
N SER A 527 -2.03 -10.31 -14.55
CA SER A 527 -2.33 -11.74 -14.39
C SER A 527 -2.84 -12.02 -12.97
N ALA A 528 -3.56 -13.13 -12.78
CA ALA A 528 -3.96 -13.59 -11.44
C ALA A 528 -2.75 -13.73 -10.49
N VAL A 529 -1.58 -14.07 -11.03
CA VAL A 529 -0.31 -14.21 -10.32
C VAL A 529 0.22 -12.85 -9.83
N GLY A 530 0.12 -11.80 -10.66
CA GLY A 530 0.51 -10.44 -10.29
C GLY A 530 -0.46 -9.73 -9.33
N LEU A 531 -1.74 -10.12 -9.33
CA LEU A 531 -2.73 -9.60 -8.37
C LEU A 531 -2.62 -10.22 -6.97
N THR A 532 -2.28 -11.52 -6.88
CA THR A 532 -2.41 -12.28 -5.62
C THR A 532 -1.08 -12.43 -4.88
N ALA A 533 -0.37 -13.51 -5.11
CA ALA A 533 1.01 -13.72 -4.69
C ALA A 533 1.64 -14.82 -5.56
N TYR A 534 2.96 -14.79 -5.67
CA TYR A 534 3.71 -15.74 -6.47
C TYR A 534 4.93 -16.26 -5.73
N VAL A 535 5.34 -17.49 -6.04
CA VAL A 535 6.45 -18.14 -5.34
C VAL A 535 7.70 -18.02 -6.21
N THR A 536 8.69 -17.29 -5.72
CA THR A 536 10.03 -17.20 -6.33
C THR A 536 11.01 -18.08 -5.58
N LYS A 537 12.17 -18.35 -6.19
CA LYS A 537 13.27 -19.02 -5.52
C LYS A 537 14.39 -18.02 -5.32
N ASP A 538 14.80 -17.79 -4.08
CA ASP A 538 15.88 -16.84 -3.80
C ASP A 538 17.21 -17.37 -4.37
N PRO A 539 17.95 -16.62 -5.22
CA PRO A 539 19.30 -17.01 -5.61
C PRO A 539 20.30 -17.12 -4.44
N GLU A 540 20.05 -16.46 -3.31
CA GLU A 540 20.96 -16.44 -2.15
C GLU A 540 20.70 -17.60 -1.18
N THR A 541 19.52 -17.69 -0.57
CA THR A 541 19.20 -18.80 0.35
C THR A 541 18.82 -20.10 -0.37
N LYS A 542 18.41 -20.02 -1.66
CA LYS A 542 17.81 -21.12 -2.44
C LYS A 542 16.45 -21.60 -1.90
N GLU A 543 15.86 -20.87 -0.97
CA GLU A 543 14.53 -21.16 -0.43
C GLU A 543 13.43 -20.64 -1.36
N MET A 544 12.23 -21.19 -1.21
CA MET A 544 11.04 -20.74 -1.93
C MET A 544 10.38 -19.64 -1.11
N VAL A 545 10.38 -18.41 -1.64
CA VAL A 545 9.83 -17.22 -0.98
C VAL A 545 8.52 -16.83 -1.66
N LEU A 546 7.55 -16.37 -0.87
CA LEU A 546 6.27 -15.86 -1.36
C LEU A 546 6.38 -14.35 -1.55
N GLU A 547 6.30 -13.88 -2.80
CA GLU A 547 6.26 -12.46 -3.15
C GLU A 547 4.80 -12.01 -3.28
N SER A 548 4.46 -10.96 -2.53
CA SER A 548 3.12 -10.36 -2.49
C SER A 548 2.77 -9.68 -3.82
N GLY A 549 1.60 -10.01 -4.36
CA GLY A 549 1.02 -9.32 -5.51
C GLY A 549 0.28 -8.04 -5.12
N ALA A 550 -0.25 -7.34 -6.12
CA ALA A 550 -0.83 -6.00 -5.98
C ALA A 550 -1.92 -5.91 -4.91
N LEU A 551 -2.83 -6.89 -4.80
CA LEU A 551 -3.92 -6.83 -3.81
C LEU A 551 -3.37 -6.94 -2.38
N VAL A 552 -2.45 -7.86 -2.13
CA VAL A 552 -1.85 -8.07 -0.79
C VAL A 552 -1.02 -6.85 -0.37
N LEU A 553 -0.27 -6.24 -1.29
CA LEU A 553 0.48 -5.01 -1.02
C LEU A 553 -0.46 -3.85 -0.64
N SER A 554 -1.67 -3.78 -1.22
CA SER A 554 -2.68 -2.77 -0.92
C SER A 554 -3.53 -3.00 0.35
N ASP A 555 -3.16 -3.92 1.27
CA ASP A 555 -3.90 -4.16 2.53
C ASP A 555 -4.23 -2.85 3.29
N ARG A 556 -5.46 -2.75 3.80
CA ARG A 556 -6.09 -1.55 4.41
C ARG A 556 -6.11 -0.28 3.51
N GLY A 557 -5.82 -0.42 2.21
CA GLY A 557 -5.78 0.63 1.19
C GLY A 557 -6.80 0.45 0.05
N ILE A 558 -6.48 1.03 -1.12
CA ILE A 558 -7.33 1.00 -2.32
C ILE A 558 -6.56 0.38 -3.50
N CYS A 559 -7.08 -0.69 -4.06
CA CYS A 559 -6.60 -1.23 -5.33
C CYS A 559 -7.39 -0.61 -6.49
N CYS A 560 -6.71 0.18 -7.32
CA CYS A 560 -7.27 0.79 -8.52
C CYS A 560 -7.04 -0.14 -9.72
N ILE A 561 -8.11 -0.61 -10.35
CA ILE A 561 -8.07 -1.51 -11.51
C ILE A 561 -8.73 -0.82 -12.70
N ASP A 562 -7.95 -0.49 -13.72
CA ASP A 562 -8.47 -0.02 -15.02
C ASP A 562 -8.72 -1.20 -15.97
N GLU A 563 -9.53 -1.02 -17.01
CA GLU A 563 -9.89 -2.06 -18.00
C GLU A 563 -10.37 -3.40 -17.37
N PHE A 564 -11.22 -3.34 -16.34
CA PHE A 564 -11.72 -4.50 -15.60
C PHE A 564 -12.45 -5.53 -16.50
N ASP A 565 -13.04 -5.07 -17.61
CA ASP A 565 -13.69 -5.91 -18.63
C ASP A 565 -12.69 -6.74 -19.46
N LYS A 566 -11.40 -6.37 -19.49
CA LYS A 566 -10.32 -7.07 -20.21
C LYS A 566 -9.55 -8.09 -19.38
N MET A 567 -9.85 -8.22 -18.08
CA MET A 567 -9.23 -9.23 -17.22
C MET A 567 -9.54 -10.66 -17.62
N SER A 568 -8.55 -11.55 -17.43
CA SER A 568 -8.74 -13.00 -17.55
C SER A 568 -9.68 -13.56 -16.47
N ASP A 569 -10.40 -14.64 -16.78
CA ASP A 569 -11.36 -15.23 -15.84
C ASP A 569 -10.70 -15.84 -14.59
N ASN A 570 -9.44 -16.29 -14.70
CA ASN A 570 -8.63 -16.71 -13.55
C ASN A 570 -8.31 -15.55 -12.59
N ALA A 571 -8.20 -14.31 -13.08
CA ALA A 571 -8.05 -13.15 -12.22
C ALA A 571 -9.39 -12.80 -11.54
N ARG A 572 -10.50 -12.91 -12.28
CA ARG A 572 -11.86 -12.73 -11.76
C ARG A 572 -12.22 -13.73 -10.66
N SER A 573 -11.78 -14.99 -10.76
CA SER A 573 -12.00 -15.98 -9.70
C SER A 573 -11.27 -15.65 -8.40
N MET A 574 -10.08 -15.03 -8.46
CA MET A 574 -9.39 -14.57 -7.23
C MET A 574 -10.08 -13.35 -6.60
N LEU A 575 -10.64 -12.45 -7.41
CA LEU A 575 -11.46 -11.34 -6.91
C LEU A 575 -12.77 -11.83 -6.26
N HIS A 576 -13.27 -13.01 -6.66
CA HIS A 576 -14.36 -13.69 -5.94
C HIS A 576 -13.98 -14.17 -4.52
N GLU A 577 -12.70 -14.35 -4.22
CA GLU A 577 -12.23 -14.64 -2.87
C GLU A 577 -12.07 -13.31 -2.09
N VAL A 578 -11.21 -12.42 -2.61
CA VAL A 578 -10.80 -11.16 -1.98
C VAL A 578 -11.99 -10.25 -1.65
N MET A 579 -12.92 -10.03 -2.59
CA MET A 579 -14.04 -9.10 -2.34
C MET A 579 -15.07 -9.62 -1.33
N GLU A 580 -15.08 -10.93 -1.02
CA GLU A 580 -16.00 -11.53 -0.03
C GLU A 580 -15.33 -11.72 1.33
N GLN A 581 -14.17 -12.38 1.33
CA GLN A 581 -13.51 -12.87 2.54
C GLN A 581 -12.34 -11.97 2.98
N GLN A 582 -11.92 -11.02 2.13
CA GLN A 582 -10.74 -10.17 2.37
C GLN A 582 -9.45 -10.95 2.61
N THR A 583 -9.37 -12.15 2.04
CA THR A 583 -8.23 -13.07 2.12
C THR A 583 -7.92 -13.65 0.74
N VAL A 584 -6.70 -14.18 0.61
CA VAL A 584 -6.20 -14.90 -0.57
C VAL A 584 -5.57 -16.20 -0.08
N SER A 585 -6.17 -17.34 -0.39
CA SER A 585 -5.57 -18.65 -0.15
C SER A 585 -4.59 -19.03 -1.26
N VAL A 586 -3.35 -19.34 -0.88
CA VAL A 586 -2.29 -19.78 -1.79
C VAL A 586 -1.78 -21.13 -1.34
N ALA A 587 -2.06 -22.16 -2.14
CA ALA A 587 -1.52 -23.50 -2.01
C ALA A 587 -0.62 -23.82 -3.22
N LYS A 588 0.66 -23.43 -3.16
CA LYS A 588 1.64 -23.59 -4.26
C LYS A 588 3.00 -23.99 -3.71
N SER A 589 3.71 -24.87 -4.43
CA SER A 589 5.10 -25.25 -4.15
C SER A 589 5.37 -25.73 -2.72
N GLY A 590 4.40 -26.38 -2.08
CA GLY A 590 4.48 -26.85 -0.69
C GLY A 590 4.12 -25.80 0.37
N ILE A 591 3.94 -24.54 -0.01
CA ILE A 591 3.45 -23.47 0.87
C ILE A 591 1.92 -23.48 0.80
N ILE A 592 1.28 -23.64 1.97
CA ILE A 592 -0.16 -23.45 2.16
C ILE A 592 -0.30 -22.27 3.12
N ALA A 593 -0.68 -21.12 2.59
CA ALA A 593 -0.83 -19.89 3.36
C ALA A 593 -2.10 -19.14 2.95
N SER A 594 -2.79 -18.54 3.93
CA SER A 594 -3.83 -17.54 3.71
C SER A 594 -3.23 -16.16 3.96
N LEU A 595 -3.12 -15.35 2.92
CA LEU A 595 -2.71 -13.95 3.02
C LEU A 595 -3.95 -13.07 3.25
N ASN A 596 -3.81 -12.04 4.08
CA ASN A 596 -4.85 -11.03 4.24
C ASN A 596 -4.78 -10.00 3.12
N ALA A 597 -5.95 -9.59 2.62
CA ALA A 597 -6.12 -8.60 1.55
C ALA A 597 -7.38 -7.77 1.83
N ARG A 598 -7.36 -7.03 2.94
CA ARG A 598 -8.43 -6.12 3.40
C ARG A 598 -8.40 -4.84 2.59
N THR A 599 -8.78 -4.94 1.33
CA THR A 599 -8.63 -3.86 0.35
C THR A 599 -9.97 -3.39 -0.19
N SER A 600 -10.13 -2.08 -0.31
CA SER A 600 -11.22 -1.49 -1.11
C SER A 600 -10.85 -1.59 -2.60
N VAL A 601 -11.72 -2.19 -3.43
CA VAL A 601 -11.52 -2.26 -4.88
C VAL A 601 -12.22 -1.09 -5.55
N LEU A 602 -11.46 -0.30 -6.31
CA LEU A 602 -11.97 0.73 -7.20
C LEU A 602 -11.68 0.31 -8.65
N ALA A 603 -12.73 -0.04 -9.39
CA ALA A 603 -12.61 -0.58 -10.74
C ALA A 603 -13.21 0.36 -11.80
N CYS A 604 -12.56 0.47 -12.96
CA CYS A 604 -13.15 1.03 -14.18
C CYS A 604 -13.40 -0.07 -15.22
N ALA A 605 -14.57 -0.04 -15.85
CA ALA A 605 -14.95 -0.96 -16.93
C ALA A 605 -15.57 -0.21 -18.11
N ASN A 606 -15.19 -0.59 -19.32
CA ASN A 606 -15.82 -0.10 -20.53
C ASN A 606 -16.94 -1.05 -20.97
N PRO A 607 -18.03 -0.56 -21.57
CA PRO A 607 -19.05 -1.42 -22.16
C PRO A 607 -18.47 -2.21 -23.33
N SER A 608 -18.95 -3.44 -23.53
CA SER A 608 -18.42 -4.38 -24.53
C SER A 608 -18.36 -3.83 -25.97
N GLY A 609 -19.30 -2.95 -26.34
CA GLY A 609 -19.34 -2.27 -27.64
C GLY A 609 -18.55 -0.96 -27.73
N SER A 610 -17.72 -0.63 -26.74
CA SER A 610 -17.11 0.70 -26.50
C SER A 610 -18.11 1.83 -26.22
N ARG A 611 -19.26 1.88 -26.89
CA ARG A 611 -20.39 2.74 -26.52
C ARG A 611 -21.50 1.95 -25.82
N TYR A 612 -22.16 2.59 -24.86
CA TYR A 612 -23.30 2.05 -24.15
C TYR A 612 -24.54 2.01 -25.06
N ASN A 613 -25.11 0.82 -25.26
CA ASN A 613 -26.33 0.64 -26.07
C ASN A 613 -27.58 0.65 -25.17
N PRO A 614 -28.44 1.69 -25.20
CA PRO A 614 -29.62 1.80 -24.31
C PRO A 614 -30.73 0.78 -24.60
N ARG A 615 -30.65 0.10 -25.75
CA ARG A 615 -31.56 -1.00 -26.16
C ARG A 615 -31.23 -2.35 -25.51
N LEU A 616 -30.00 -2.51 -25.01
CA LEU A 616 -29.54 -3.71 -24.31
C LEU A 616 -29.62 -3.50 -22.79
N SER A 617 -29.67 -4.59 -22.03
CA SER A 617 -29.67 -4.49 -20.57
C SER A 617 -28.29 -4.04 -20.05
N VAL A 618 -28.28 -3.41 -18.87
CA VAL A 618 -27.05 -3.01 -18.16
C VAL A 618 -26.11 -4.21 -17.99
N ILE A 619 -26.66 -5.38 -17.64
CA ILE A 619 -25.91 -6.61 -17.36
C ILE A 619 -25.24 -7.14 -18.64
N ASP A 620 -25.99 -7.18 -19.75
CA ASP A 620 -25.47 -7.68 -21.03
C ASP A 620 -24.44 -6.71 -21.65
N ASN A 621 -24.62 -5.40 -21.48
CA ASN A 621 -23.67 -4.38 -21.95
C ASN A 621 -22.28 -4.51 -21.29
N ILE A 622 -22.25 -4.85 -20.00
CA ILE A 622 -21.03 -4.87 -19.17
C ILE A 622 -20.26 -6.20 -19.24
N HIS A 623 -20.91 -7.30 -19.66
CA HIS A 623 -20.30 -8.63 -19.79
C HIS A 623 -19.60 -9.11 -18.49
N LEU A 624 -20.18 -8.80 -17.32
CA LEU A 624 -19.74 -9.32 -16.03
C LEU A 624 -20.81 -10.25 -15.42
N PRO A 625 -20.41 -11.36 -14.79
CA PRO A 625 -21.36 -12.24 -14.11
C PRO A 625 -22.03 -11.49 -12.94
N PRO A 626 -23.35 -11.72 -12.69
CA PRO A 626 -24.08 -11.00 -11.65
C PRO A 626 -23.53 -11.27 -10.23
N THR A 627 -22.83 -12.39 -10.05
CA THR A 627 -22.11 -12.74 -8.80
C THR A 627 -20.94 -11.81 -8.48
N LEU A 628 -20.33 -11.15 -9.49
CA LEU A 628 -19.35 -10.07 -9.29
C LEU A 628 -20.05 -8.73 -9.04
N LEU A 629 -21.04 -8.38 -9.87
CA LEU A 629 -21.76 -7.11 -9.77
C LEU A 629 -22.38 -6.90 -8.38
N SER A 630 -22.92 -7.97 -7.77
CA SER A 630 -23.46 -7.98 -6.40
C SER A 630 -22.44 -7.68 -5.28
N ARG A 631 -21.14 -7.62 -5.56
CA ARG A 631 -20.05 -7.38 -4.58
C ARG A 631 -19.44 -5.98 -4.66
N PHE A 632 -19.85 -5.21 -5.67
CA PHE A 632 -19.64 -3.77 -5.71
C PHE A 632 -20.79 -3.13 -4.95
N ASP A 633 -20.47 -2.26 -4.00
CA ASP A 633 -21.44 -1.55 -3.17
C ASP A 633 -22.07 -0.40 -3.97
N LEU A 634 -21.27 0.27 -4.81
CA LEU A 634 -21.71 1.33 -5.73
C LEU A 634 -21.30 1.01 -7.18
N ILE A 635 -22.22 1.18 -8.12
CA ILE A 635 -22.00 1.05 -9.56
C ILE A 635 -22.47 2.35 -10.23
N TYR A 636 -21.53 3.15 -10.75
CA TYR A 636 -21.85 4.40 -11.43
C TYR A 636 -21.81 4.23 -12.95
N LEU A 637 -22.84 4.73 -13.66
CA LEU A 637 -22.96 4.65 -15.11
C LEU A 637 -22.70 6.04 -15.72
N VAL A 638 -21.44 6.29 -16.06
CA VAL A 638 -20.99 7.52 -16.72
C VAL A 638 -21.20 7.39 -18.23
N LEU A 639 -22.41 7.76 -18.66
CA LEU A 639 -22.82 7.84 -20.06
C LEU A 639 -22.38 9.19 -20.64
N ASP A 640 -21.71 9.17 -21.80
CA ASP A 640 -21.41 10.37 -22.56
C ASP A 640 -22.68 10.86 -23.29
N LYS A 641 -23.08 12.11 -23.06
CA LYS A 641 -24.28 12.72 -23.65
C LYS A 641 -23.90 14.07 -24.26
N PRO A 642 -24.01 14.23 -25.59
CA PRO A 642 -23.73 15.51 -26.23
C PRO A 642 -24.80 16.53 -25.83
N ASP A 643 -24.40 17.52 -25.04
CA ASP A 643 -25.22 18.68 -24.65
C ASP A 643 -24.36 19.94 -24.78
N GLU A 644 -24.73 20.79 -25.75
CA GLU A 644 -24.00 22.02 -26.09
C GLU A 644 -23.79 22.93 -24.86
N GLN A 645 -24.70 22.92 -23.87
CA GLN A 645 -24.56 23.75 -22.68
C GLN A 645 -23.46 23.24 -21.74
N ASN A 646 -23.40 21.93 -21.51
CA ASN A 646 -22.42 21.31 -20.61
C ASN A 646 -21.06 21.22 -21.30
N ASP A 647 -21.02 20.84 -22.58
CA ASP A 647 -19.81 20.84 -23.41
C ASP A 647 -19.14 22.23 -23.42
N ARG A 648 -19.93 23.30 -23.53
CA ARG A 648 -19.42 24.67 -23.48
C ARG A 648 -18.91 25.09 -22.10
N ARG A 649 -19.45 24.53 -21.01
CA ARG A 649 -18.95 24.73 -19.64
C ARG A 649 -17.66 23.94 -19.41
N LEU A 650 -17.63 22.66 -19.79
CA LEU A 650 -16.47 21.79 -19.74
C LEU A 650 -15.30 22.38 -20.54
N ALA A 651 -15.55 22.81 -21.78
CA ALA A 651 -14.54 23.46 -22.62
C ALA A 651 -13.98 24.73 -21.98
N ARG A 652 -14.83 25.60 -21.40
CA ARG A 652 -14.38 26.77 -20.64
C ARG A 652 -13.51 26.39 -19.43
N HIS A 653 -13.90 25.34 -18.69
CA HIS A 653 -13.15 24.87 -17.51
C HIS A 653 -11.79 24.26 -17.89
N LEU A 654 -11.72 23.47 -18.97
CA LEU A 654 -10.48 22.90 -19.49
C LEU A 654 -9.55 23.98 -20.05
N VAL A 655 -10.08 24.93 -20.84
CA VAL A 655 -9.29 26.08 -21.31
C VAL A 655 -8.80 26.92 -20.13
N ALA A 656 -9.64 27.17 -19.12
CA ALA A 656 -9.24 27.89 -17.91
C ALA A 656 -8.13 27.17 -17.12
N LEU A 657 -8.15 25.84 -17.05
CA LEU A 657 -7.08 25.03 -16.44
C LEU A 657 -5.74 25.16 -17.17
N HIS A 658 -5.74 25.37 -18.49
CA HIS A 658 -4.52 25.56 -19.28
C HIS A 658 -4.05 27.02 -19.35
N PHE A 659 -4.95 28.00 -19.21
CA PHE A 659 -4.62 29.44 -19.29
C PHE A 659 -4.31 30.10 -17.94
N LEU A 660 -4.91 29.65 -16.84
CA LEU A 660 -4.65 30.23 -15.51
C LEU A 660 -3.43 29.59 -14.86
N ASN A 661 -2.57 30.43 -14.28
CA ASN A 661 -1.51 29.95 -13.38
C ASN A 661 -2.14 29.12 -12.25
N PRO A 662 -1.57 27.96 -11.89
CA PRO A 662 -2.21 26.99 -10.97
C PRO A 662 -2.46 27.54 -9.56
N GLN A 663 -1.86 28.67 -9.18
CA GLN A 663 -1.97 29.28 -7.87
C GLN A 663 -3.36 29.90 -7.57
N VAL A 664 -4.11 30.36 -8.58
CA VAL A 664 -5.35 31.14 -8.34
C VAL A 664 -6.53 30.27 -7.88
N ARG A 665 -6.57 28.98 -8.25
CA ARG A 665 -7.64 28.06 -7.81
C ARG A 665 -7.47 27.52 -6.39
N ILE A 666 -6.31 27.72 -5.76
CA ILE A 666 -5.97 27.15 -4.45
C ILE A 666 -6.83 27.75 -3.33
N GLN A 667 -7.46 28.92 -3.56
CA GLN A 667 -8.16 29.68 -2.52
C GLN A 667 -9.49 29.08 -2.02
N GLU A 668 -10.12 28.18 -2.79
CA GLU A 668 -11.37 27.50 -2.38
C GLU A 668 -11.16 26.03 -1.95
N SER A 669 -10.22 25.32 -2.61
CA SER A 669 -9.86 23.93 -2.34
C SER A 669 -9.04 23.77 -1.06
N LEU A 670 -9.28 22.71 -0.29
CA LEU A 670 -8.40 22.30 0.80
C LEU A 670 -7.06 21.80 0.24
N ASP A 671 -5.97 22.08 0.95
CA ASP A 671 -4.64 21.60 0.57
C ASP A 671 -4.54 20.07 0.70
N LEU A 672 -3.80 19.45 -0.22
CA LEU A 672 -3.71 17.99 -0.35
C LEU A 672 -3.18 17.30 0.92
N PRO A 673 -2.08 17.75 1.57
CA PRO A 673 -1.65 17.22 2.86
C PRO A 673 -2.66 17.42 4.00
N THR A 674 -3.46 18.49 3.99
CA THR A 674 -4.53 18.69 4.99
C THR A 674 -5.64 17.67 4.78
N LEU A 675 -6.04 17.42 3.53
CA LEU A 675 -7.08 16.45 3.18
C LEU A 675 -6.66 15.01 3.48
N THR A 676 -5.42 14.61 3.18
CA THR A 676 -4.91 13.27 3.57
C THR A 676 -4.81 13.11 5.09
N SER A 677 -4.37 14.15 5.81
CA SER A 677 -4.33 14.14 7.28
C SER A 677 -5.73 14.03 7.89
N TYR A 678 -6.72 14.72 7.33
CA TYR A 678 -8.12 14.63 7.77
C TYR A 678 -8.69 13.21 7.62
N ILE A 679 -8.47 12.56 6.46
CA ILE A 679 -8.93 11.17 6.24
C ILE A 679 -8.21 10.21 7.18
N SER A 680 -6.90 10.38 7.42
CA SER A 680 -6.15 9.59 8.40
C SER A 680 -6.74 9.68 9.80
N TYR A 681 -6.97 10.92 10.27
CA TYR A 681 -7.54 11.19 11.60
C TYR A 681 -8.93 10.57 11.77
N ALA A 682 -9.80 10.73 10.77
CA ALA A 682 -11.15 10.18 10.76
C ALA A 682 -11.19 8.65 10.80
N ARG A 683 -10.28 7.97 10.08
CA ARG A 683 -10.20 6.49 10.09
C ARG A 683 -9.73 5.94 11.43
N GLN A 684 -8.81 6.62 12.11
CA GLN A 684 -8.24 6.21 13.40
C GLN A 684 -9.19 6.46 14.56
N HIS A 685 -9.77 7.66 14.67
CA HIS A 685 -10.50 8.07 15.87
C HIS A 685 -12.02 7.88 15.80
N CYS A 686 -12.63 7.86 14.61
CA CYS A 686 -14.09 7.83 14.49
C CYS A 686 -14.61 6.44 14.11
N HIS A 687 -15.39 5.82 14.99
CA HIS A 687 -15.97 4.49 14.81
C HIS A 687 -17.49 4.55 15.02
N PRO A 688 -18.23 5.03 14.00
CA PRO A 688 -19.62 5.42 14.16
C PRO A 688 -20.53 4.23 14.46
N LYS A 689 -21.42 4.41 15.43
CA LYS A 689 -22.48 3.45 15.77
C LYS A 689 -23.80 3.88 15.14
N LEU A 690 -24.59 2.90 14.72
CA LEU A 690 -25.91 3.15 14.14
C LEU A 690 -26.87 3.64 15.23
N SER A 691 -27.62 4.71 14.97
CA SER A 691 -28.75 5.11 15.82
C SER A 691 -30.03 4.35 15.44
N ASP A 692 -30.97 4.23 16.38
CA ASP A 692 -32.25 3.55 16.15
C ASP A 692 -33.08 4.24 15.06
N GLU A 693 -33.12 5.59 15.05
CA GLU A 693 -33.81 6.37 14.02
C GLU A 693 -33.22 6.14 12.62
N ALA A 694 -31.89 6.07 12.50
CA ALA A 694 -31.23 5.75 11.24
C ALA A 694 -31.49 4.29 10.82
N ALA A 695 -31.56 3.35 11.78
CA ALA A 695 -31.85 1.95 11.50
C ALA A 695 -33.26 1.77 10.88
N GLU A 696 -34.27 2.46 11.41
CA GLU A 696 -35.64 2.41 10.86
C GLU A 696 -35.71 2.97 9.43
N ASP A 697 -35.09 4.14 9.17
CA ASP A 697 -35.06 4.74 7.83
C ASP A 697 -34.33 3.84 6.82
N LEU A 698 -33.23 3.17 7.23
CA LEU A 698 -32.51 2.20 6.40
C LEU A 698 -33.34 0.96 6.06
N ILE A 699 -34.06 0.41 7.04
CA ILE A 699 -34.98 -0.73 6.83
C ILE A 699 -36.09 -0.34 5.86
N ASN A 700 -36.70 0.82 6.07
CA ASN A 700 -37.77 1.35 5.21
C ASN A 700 -37.27 1.61 3.78
N GLY A 701 -36.08 2.21 3.63
CA GLY A 701 -35.42 2.44 2.34
C GLY A 701 -35.13 1.13 1.58
N TYR A 702 -34.57 0.12 2.25
CA TYR A 702 -34.32 -1.20 1.66
C TYR A 702 -35.61 -1.92 1.25
N VAL A 703 -36.66 -1.88 2.09
CA VAL A 703 -37.97 -2.46 1.73
C VAL A 703 -38.59 -1.74 0.53
N ALA A 704 -38.48 -0.41 0.45
CA ALA A 704 -38.95 0.36 -0.70
C ALA A 704 -38.17 -0.01 -1.99
N MET A 705 -36.84 -0.10 -1.92
CA MET A 705 -35.98 -0.53 -3.03
C MET A 705 -36.34 -1.95 -3.52
N ARG A 706 -36.59 -2.88 -2.58
CA ARG A 706 -37.00 -4.24 -2.90
C ARG A 706 -38.41 -4.34 -3.49
N ARG A 707 -39.34 -3.45 -3.09
CA ARG A 707 -40.66 -3.32 -3.74
C ARG A 707 -40.55 -2.81 -5.18
N LYS A 708 -39.75 -1.75 -5.42
CA LYS A 708 -39.48 -1.23 -6.79
C LYS A 708 -38.98 -2.34 -7.73
N GLY A 709 -38.09 -3.22 -7.23
CA GLY A 709 -37.52 -4.31 -8.02
C GLY A 709 -38.39 -5.57 -8.21
N ASN A 710 -39.57 -5.68 -7.60
CA ASN A 710 -40.37 -6.92 -7.58
C ASN A 710 -41.75 -6.75 -8.25
N PHE A 711 -41.76 -6.38 -9.53
CA PHE A 711 -42.99 -6.33 -10.33
C PHE A 711 -43.26 -7.66 -11.08
N PRO A 712 -44.40 -8.32 -10.84
CA PRO A 712 -44.76 -9.57 -11.52
C PRO A 712 -45.15 -9.30 -12.99
N GLY A 713 -44.14 -9.30 -13.87
CA GLY A 713 -44.31 -9.04 -15.30
C GLY A 713 -43.00 -8.76 -16.05
N SER A 714 -41.94 -8.29 -15.36
CA SER A 714 -40.63 -8.10 -16.00
C SER A 714 -39.95 -9.43 -16.30
N SER A 715 -40.03 -9.87 -17.56
CA SER A 715 -39.29 -11.03 -18.07
C SER A 715 -37.79 -10.77 -18.30
N LYS A 716 -37.37 -9.50 -18.26
CA LYS A 716 -35.96 -9.10 -18.35
C LYS A 716 -35.31 -9.01 -16.97
N LYS A 717 -34.02 -9.34 -16.94
CA LYS A 717 -33.15 -9.36 -15.76
C LYS A 717 -32.84 -7.92 -15.27
N VAL A 718 -33.78 -7.30 -14.55
CA VAL A 718 -33.49 -6.12 -13.74
C VAL A 718 -32.61 -6.53 -12.56
N ILE A 719 -31.73 -5.66 -12.10
CA ILE A 719 -30.89 -5.90 -10.91
C ILE A 719 -31.81 -5.97 -9.69
N THR A 720 -32.09 -7.19 -9.20
CA THR A 720 -32.98 -7.39 -8.05
C THR A 720 -32.27 -7.00 -6.76
N ALA A 721 -32.99 -6.34 -5.86
CA ALA A 721 -32.41 -5.89 -4.60
C ALA A 721 -32.02 -7.08 -3.71
N THR A 722 -30.73 -7.16 -3.34
CA THR A 722 -30.17 -8.25 -2.53
C THR A 722 -29.86 -7.78 -1.11
N PRO A 723 -29.81 -8.67 -0.10
CA PRO A 723 -29.43 -8.31 1.27
C PRO A 723 -28.06 -7.62 1.37
N ARG A 724 -27.13 -7.89 0.44
CA ARG A 724 -25.83 -7.21 0.37
C ARG A 724 -25.97 -5.70 0.17
N GLN A 725 -26.99 -5.22 -0.53
CA GLN A 725 -27.23 -3.79 -0.68
C GLN A 725 -27.58 -3.12 0.64
N LEU A 726 -28.23 -3.82 1.59
CA LEU A 726 -28.45 -3.29 2.93
C LEU A 726 -27.12 -3.12 3.68
N GLU A 727 -26.19 -4.08 3.56
CA GLU A 727 -24.82 -3.92 4.08
C GLU A 727 -24.10 -2.73 3.42
N SER A 728 -24.22 -2.57 2.10
CA SER A 728 -23.65 -1.46 1.35
C SER A 728 -24.15 -0.10 1.85
N ILE A 729 -25.46 0.06 2.06
CA ILE A 729 -26.05 1.33 2.55
C ILE A 729 -25.62 1.57 4.01
N ILE A 730 -25.50 0.53 4.85
CA ILE A 730 -24.95 0.66 6.21
C ILE A 730 -23.49 1.15 6.17
N ARG A 731 -22.63 0.53 5.36
CA ARG A 731 -21.22 0.97 5.18
C ARG A 731 -21.13 2.43 4.70
N LEU A 732 -22.00 2.82 3.76
CA LEU A 732 -22.06 4.20 3.26
C LEU A 732 -22.52 5.19 4.34
N SER A 733 -23.51 4.83 5.15
CA SER A 733 -24.00 5.67 6.25
C SER A 733 -22.93 5.88 7.33
N GLU A 734 -22.16 4.83 7.63
CA GLU A 734 -21.00 4.92 8.52
C GLU A 734 -19.86 5.76 7.93
N ALA A 735 -19.58 5.63 6.64
CA ALA A 735 -18.58 6.46 5.95
C ALA A 735 -18.98 7.95 5.96
N LEU A 736 -20.26 8.27 5.75
CA LEU A 736 -20.78 9.65 5.82
C LEU A 736 -20.70 10.24 7.24
N ALA A 737 -21.00 9.45 8.28
CA ALA A 737 -20.82 9.88 9.67
C ALA A 737 -19.33 10.19 9.97
N ARG A 738 -18.40 9.36 9.46
CA ARG A 738 -16.94 9.59 9.55
C ARG A 738 -16.47 10.86 8.85
N VAL A 739 -17.06 11.24 7.70
CA VAL A 739 -16.74 12.50 7.01
C VAL A 739 -16.91 13.71 7.93
N ARG A 740 -17.90 13.68 8.84
CA ARG A 740 -18.16 14.75 9.83
C ARG A 740 -17.43 14.57 11.17
N LEU A 741 -16.62 13.51 11.34
CA LEU A 741 -16.07 13.08 12.63
C LEU A 741 -17.16 12.79 13.70
N SER A 742 -18.31 12.24 13.27
CA SER A 742 -19.39 11.83 14.19
C SER A 742 -19.23 10.37 14.63
N ASP A 743 -19.38 10.12 15.93
CA ASP A 743 -19.40 8.76 16.52
C ASP A 743 -20.79 8.08 16.45
N VAL A 744 -21.80 8.79 15.94
CA VAL A 744 -23.16 8.27 15.74
C VAL A 744 -23.62 8.57 14.31
N VAL A 745 -24.20 7.56 13.65
CA VAL A 745 -24.87 7.71 12.35
C VAL A 745 -26.23 8.35 12.58
N GLU A 746 -26.48 9.51 11.99
CA GLU A 746 -27.74 10.23 12.09
C GLU A 746 -28.68 9.91 10.92
N ARG A 747 -29.96 10.26 11.08
CA ARG A 747 -30.98 10.12 10.02
C ARG A 747 -30.57 10.78 8.70
N ARG A 748 -29.88 11.94 8.75
CA ARG A 748 -29.36 12.63 7.55
C ARG A 748 -28.31 11.81 6.78
N ASP A 749 -27.54 10.96 7.45
CA ASP A 749 -26.55 10.09 6.82
C ASP A 749 -27.22 8.94 6.07
N ALA A 750 -28.21 8.31 6.71
CA ALA A 750 -29.02 7.27 6.09
C ALA A 750 -29.76 7.79 4.84
N ALA A 751 -30.32 9.01 4.91
CA ALA A 751 -30.99 9.63 3.77
C ALA A 751 -30.04 9.95 2.60
N GLU A 752 -28.85 10.48 2.87
CA GLU A 752 -27.84 10.74 1.82
C GLU A 752 -27.22 9.45 1.27
N ALA A 753 -27.00 8.42 2.11
CA ALA A 753 -26.55 7.09 1.65
C ALA A 753 -27.60 6.43 0.74
N LEU A 754 -28.89 6.53 1.10
CA LEU A 754 -29.99 6.10 0.25
C LEU A 754 -30.04 6.92 -1.04
N ARG A 755 -29.81 8.24 -1.01
CA ARG A 755 -29.73 9.08 -2.22
C ARG A 755 -28.60 8.64 -3.14
N LEU A 756 -27.38 8.42 -2.63
CA LEU A 756 -26.24 7.96 -3.42
C LEU A 756 -26.50 6.59 -4.05
N MET A 757 -27.11 5.66 -3.30
CA MET A 757 -27.49 4.35 -3.79
C MET A 757 -28.61 4.43 -4.85
N ASP A 758 -29.64 5.25 -4.62
CA ASP A 758 -30.69 5.49 -5.61
C ASP A 758 -30.13 6.20 -6.85
N VAL A 759 -29.14 7.11 -6.77
CA VAL A 759 -28.49 7.72 -7.96
C VAL A 759 -27.72 6.68 -8.76
N ALA A 760 -26.93 5.82 -8.10
CA ALA A 760 -26.24 4.70 -8.75
C ALA A 760 -27.22 3.75 -9.47
N LEU A 761 -28.38 3.48 -8.86
CA LEU A 761 -29.44 2.64 -9.45
C LEU A 761 -30.33 3.39 -10.47
N GLN A 762 -30.54 4.70 -10.34
CA GLN A 762 -31.40 5.50 -11.22
C GLN A 762 -30.69 5.93 -12.50
N GLN A 763 -29.36 6.05 -12.52
CA GLN A 763 -28.61 6.06 -13.78
C GLN A 763 -28.78 4.74 -14.56
N SER A 764 -29.13 3.65 -13.85
CA SER A 764 -29.52 2.37 -14.44
C SER A 764 -31.03 2.23 -14.69
N ALA A 765 -31.81 3.32 -14.58
CA ALA A 765 -33.27 3.31 -14.72
C ALA A 765 -33.75 2.86 -16.11
N THR A 766 -33.88 1.55 -16.24
CA THR A 766 -34.76 0.92 -17.21
C THR A 766 -36.21 1.22 -16.85
N ASP A 767 -37.03 1.56 -17.84
CA ASP A 767 -38.47 1.61 -17.65
C ASP A 767 -39.01 0.23 -17.21
N HIS A 768 -39.89 0.23 -16.21
CA HIS A 768 -40.22 -0.96 -15.41
C HIS A 768 -41.00 -2.02 -16.21
N ALA A 769 -41.57 -1.65 -17.35
CA ALA A 769 -42.27 -2.56 -18.26
C ALA A 769 -41.36 -3.11 -19.38
N THR A 770 -40.33 -2.36 -19.81
CA THR A 770 -39.58 -2.63 -21.05
C THR A 770 -38.15 -3.11 -20.82
N GLY A 771 -37.57 -2.84 -19.64
CA GLY A 771 -36.18 -3.21 -19.33
C GLY A 771 -35.15 -2.49 -20.20
N THR A 772 -35.51 -1.32 -20.74
CA THR A 772 -34.67 -0.45 -21.58
C THR A 772 -34.65 0.96 -21.00
N ILE A 773 -33.54 1.70 -21.16
CA ILE A 773 -33.47 3.09 -20.71
C ILE A 773 -34.27 3.96 -21.68
N ASP A 774 -35.36 4.56 -21.19
CA ASP A 774 -36.19 5.47 -21.96
C ASP A 774 -35.47 6.83 -22.07
N MET A 775 -34.74 7.06 -23.17
CA MET A 775 -33.97 8.30 -23.37
C MET A 775 -34.84 9.56 -23.27
N ASP A 776 -36.11 9.43 -23.67
CA ASP A 776 -37.14 10.45 -23.60
C ASP A 776 -37.43 10.96 -22.19
N LEU A 777 -37.37 10.08 -21.17
CA LEU A 777 -37.46 10.47 -19.76
C LEU A 777 -36.36 11.48 -19.39
N ILE A 778 -35.16 11.31 -19.95
CA ILE A 778 -33.97 12.06 -19.54
C ILE A 778 -33.79 13.34 -20.37
N THR A 779 -34.18 13.35 -21.65
CA THR A 779 -34.12 14.56 -22.49
C THR A 779 -35.33 15.48 -22.31
N THR A 780 -36.52 14.93 -22.03
CA THR A 780 -37.75 15.74 -21.89
C THR A 780 -38.27 15.87 -20.46
N GLY A 781 -37.69 15.14 -19.50
CA GLY A 781 -38.13 15.13 -18.11
C GLY A 781 -39.49 14.48 -17.86
N VAL A 782 -40.08 13.85 -18.89
CA VAL A 782 -41.42 13.23 -18.86
C VAL A 782 -41.35 11.90 -19.61
N SER A 783 -41.57 10.78 -18.92
CA SER A 783 -41.46 9.45 -19.56
C SER A 783 -42.54 9.22 -20.61
N ALA A 784 -42.35 8.26 -21.51
CA ALA A 784 -43.42 7.84 -22.43
C ALA A 784 -44.68 7.38 -21.68
N SER A 785 -44.51 6.68 -20.55
CA SER A 785 -45.59 6.25 -19.65
C SER A 785 -46.26 7.41 -18.90
N GLU A 786 -45.54 8.49 -18.60
CA GLU A 786 -46.08 9.69 -17.96
C GLU A 786 -46.77 10.61 -18.99
N ARG A 787 -46.28 10.70 -20.22
CA ARG A 787 -47.01 11.32 -21.34
C ARG A 787 -48.33 10.59 -21.60
N ALA A 788 -48.31 9.25 -21.57
CA ALA A 788 -49.53 8.44 -21.66
C ALA A 788 -50.45 8.70 -20.44
N ARG A 789 -49.91 8.76 -19.21
CA ARG A 789 -50.68 9.09 -18.00
C ARG A 789 -51.28 10.49 -18.06
N ARG A 790 -50.53 11.51 -18.52
CA ARG A 790 -51.01 12.89 -18.72
C ARG A 790 -52.07 12.95 -19.82
N SER A 791 -51.89 12.26 -20.94
CA SER A 791 -52.90 12.13 -22.01
C SER A 791 -54.19 11.49 -21.49
N ASN A 792 -54.08 10.39 -20.74
CA ASN A 792 -55.23 9.72 -20.12
C ASN A 792 -55.91 10.61 -19.06
N LEU A 793 -55.14 11.38 -18.29
CA LEU A 793 -55.68 12.31 -17.28
C LEU A 793 -56.38 13.52 -17.94
N VAL A 794 -55.80 14.07 -19.01
CA VAL A 794 -56.45 15.09 -19.86
C VAL A 794 -57.74 14.57 -20.47
N ALA A 795 -57.75 13.34 -20.99
CA ALA A 795 -58.95 12.69 -21.54
C ALA A 795 -60.02 12.44 -20.47
N ALA A 796 -59.64 11.99 -19.28
CA ALA A 796 -60.57 11.77 -18.15
C ALA A 796 -61.17 13.09 -17.65
N VAL A 797 -60.34 14.13 -17.47
CA VAL A 797 -60.79 15.49 -17.11
C VAL A 797 -61.75 16.04 -18.18
N ARG A 798 -61.45 15.83 -19.47
CA ARG A 798 -62.31 16.21 -20.60
C ARG A 798 -63.68 15.52 -20.54
N SER A 799 -63.73 14.22 -20.26
CA SER A 799 -64.98 13.47 -20.11
C SER A 799 -65.81 13.99 -18.94
N MET A 800 -65.21 14.07 -17.75
CA MET A 800 -65.84 14.57 -16.52
C MET A 800 -66.43 15.99 -16.66
N ILE A 801 -65.68 16.90 -17.28
CA ILE A 801 -66.16 18.27 -17.53
C ILE A 801 -67.31 18.26 -18.55
N SER A 802 -67.29 17.37 -19.54
CA SER A 802 -68.36 17.28 -20.54
C SER A 802 -69.68 16.76 -19.94
N GLU A 803 -69.63 15.76 -19.06
CA GLU A 803 -70.80 15.21 -18.36
C GLU A 803 -71.40 16.23 -17.38
N LYS A 804 -70.56 16.85 -16.53
CA LYS A 804 -71.02 17.79 -15.50
C LYS A 804 -71.56 19.11 -16.09
N LEU A 805 -71.11 19.55 -17.28
CA LEU A 805 -71.73 20.68 -17.98
C LEU A 805 -73.07 20.34 -18.62
N GLN A 806 -73.25 19.12 -19.13
CA GLN A 806 -74.54 18.68 -19.69
C GLN A 806 -75.63 18.61 -18.61
N ALA A 807 -75.25 18.37 -17.36
CA ALA A 807 -76.15 18.38 -16.20
C ALA A 807 -76.60 19.79 -15.72
N GLY A 808 -76.29 20.86 -16.47
CA GLY A 808 -76.87 22.20 -16.26
C GLY A 808 -76.01 23.22 -15.49
N ASN A 809 -74.81 22.85 -15.05
CA ASN A 809 -73.89 23.79 -14.39
C ASN A 809 -72.96 24.49 -15.39
N SER A 810 -73.11 25.81 -15.55
CA SER A 810 -72.31 26.62 -16.48
C SER A 810 -70.92 27.00 -15.97
N PHE A 811 -70.59 26.70 -14.71
CA PHE A 811 -69.29 26.94 -14.09
C PHE A 811 -68.94 25.79 -13.12
N LEU A 812 -67.68 25.37 -13.09
CA LEU A 812 -67.15 24.38 -12.12
C LEU A 812 -66.00 24.98 -11.31
N LYS A 813 -65.84 24.59 -10.05
CA LYS A 813 -64.69 24.97 -9.21
C LYS A 813 -63.62 23.88 -9.25
N ALA A 814 -62.37 24.27 -9.48
CA ALA A 814 -61.22 23.36 -9.48
C ALA A 814 -61.11 22.42 -8.25
N PRO A 815 -61.30 22.85 -6.98
CA PRO A 815 -61.25 21.94 -5.83
C PRO A 815 -62.37 20.89 -5.81
N GLN A 816 -63.57 21.20 -6.31
CA GLN A 816 -64.67 20.22 -6.38
C GLN A 816 -64.40 19.15 -7.45
N LEU A 817 -63.81 19.57 -8.58
CA LEU A 817 -63.35 18.65 -9.62
C LEU A 817 -62.27 17.68 -9.09
N LEU A 818 -61.34 18.17 -8.25
CA LEU A 818 -60.32 17.34 -7.60
C LEU A 818 -60.93 16.31 -6.64
N GLU A 819 -61.89 16.70 -5.80
CA GLU A 819 -62.57 15.79 -4.88
C GLU A 819 -63.37 14.71 -5.61
N ASP A 820 -64.04 15.04 -6.71
CA ASP A 820 -64.76 14.05 -7.51
C ASP A 820 -63.79 13.10 -8.23
N MET A 821 -62.69 13.59 -8.80
CA MET A 821 -61.65 12.72 -9.36
C MET A 821 -61.01 11.77 -8.33
N ARG A 822 -60.90 12.18 -7.06
CA ARG A 822 -60.42 11.33 -5.96
C ARG A 822 -61.42 10.25 -5.52
N LYS A 823 -62.70 10.38 -5.85
CA LYS A 823 -63.72 9.34 -5.59
C LYS A 823 -63.69 8.25 -6.67
N ASP A 824 -63.50 8.65 -7.92
CA ASP A 824 -63.56 7.75 -9.09
C ASP A 824 -62.21 7.06 -9.40
N SER A 825 -61.10 7.54 -8.84
CA SER A 825 -59.77 6.97 -9.09
C SER A 825 -59.04 6.53 -7.82
N THR A 826 -58.42 5.35 -7.88
CA THR A 826 -57.65 4.73 -6.79
C THR A 826 -56.25 5.28 -6.61
N GLY A 827 -55.88 6.33 -7.35
CA GLY A 827 -54.54 6.92 -7.34
C GLY A 827 -54.52 8.30 -6.71
N GLU A 828 -53.42 8.65 -6.04
CA GLU A 828 -53.19 10.00 -5.55
C GLU A 828 -53.01 10.97 -6.74
N ILE A 829 -54.02 11.79 -6.99
CA ILE A 829 -53.96 12.91 -7.95
C ILE A 829 -53.60 14.19 -7.18
N THR A 830 -52.54 14.86 -7.63
CA THR A 830 -52.10 16.14 -7.05
C THR A 830 -52.84 17.32 -7.69
N LEU A 831 -52.91 18.44 -6.96
CA LEU A 831 -53.46 19.69 -7.51
C LEU A 831 -52.64 20.23 -8.69
N ASN A 832 -51.35 19.90 -8.78
CA ASN A 832 -50.48 20.32 -9.87
C ASN A 832 -50.77 19.53 -11.15
N ASP A 833 -51.03 18.21 -11.05
CA ASP A 833 -51.44 17.40 -12.20
C ASP A 833 -52.76 17.89 -12.79
N LEU A 834 -53.73 18.22 -11.94
CA LEU A 834 -55.02 18.79 -12.34
C LEU A 834 -54.82 20.15 -13.06
N ARG A 835 -54.01 21.04 -12.49
CA ARG A 835 -53.71 22.35 -13.09
C ARG A 835 -53.01 22.22 -14.44
N ASN A 836 -52.05 21.29 -14.56
CA ASN A 836 -51.35 21.02 -15.81
C ASN A 836 -52.30 20.47 -16.90
N ALA A 837 -53.23 19.58 -16.53
CA ALA A 837 -54.24 19.06 -17.46
C ALA A 837 -55.25 20.13 -17.88
N LEU A 838 -55.71 20.97 -16.95
CA LEU A 838 -56.60 22.11 -17.25
C LEU A 838 -55.90 23.15 -18.13
N ALA A 839 -54.61 23.40 -17.92
CA ALA A 839 -53.80 24.27 -18.78
C ALA A 839 -53.68 23.69 -20.21
N SER A 840 -53.47 22.38 -20.36
CA SER A 840 -53.47 21.71 -21.67
C SER A 840 -54.83 21.88 -22.38
N LEU A 841 -55.94 21.66 -21.68
CA LEU A 841 -57.30 21.82 -22.23
C LEU A 841 -57.65 23.28 -22.54
N ALA A 842 -57.03 24.25 -21.86
CA ALA A 842 -57.15 25.67 -22.17
C ALA A 842 -56.35 26.05 -23.43
N VAL A 843 -55.15 25.49 -23.63
CA VAL A 843 -54.36 25.64 -24.87
C VAL A 843 -55.06 24.99 -26.07
N GLU A 844 -55.74 23.85 -25.86
CA GLU A 844 -56.63 23.23 -26.86
C GLU A 844 -57.92 24.04 -27.15
N GLY A 845 -58.18 25.14 -26.42
CA GLY A 845 -59.36 25.97 -26.60
C GLY A 845 -60.68 25.35 -26.10
N PHE A 846 -60.63 24.24 -25.35
CA PHE A 846 -61.82 23.57 -24.83
C PHE A 846 -62.40 24.26 -23.58
N ILE A 847 -61.56 25.00 -22.84
CA ILE A 847 -61.87 25.60 -21.54
C ILE A 847 -61.27 27.01 -21.43
N SER A 848 -62.02 27.93 -20.85
CA SER A 848 -61.55 29.20 -20.31
C SER A 848 -61.42 29.11 -18.79
N LEU A 849 -60.23 29.43 -18.27
CA LEU A 849 -59.95 29.50 -16.84
C LEU A 849 -60.06 30.95 -16.34
N GLN A 850 -60.95 31.20 -15.38
CA GLN A 850 -61.04 32.46 -14.65
C GLN A 850 -60.77 32.18 -13.16
N GLY A 851 -59.50 32.31 -12.75
CA GLY A 851 -59.05 31.90 -11.43
C GLY A 851 -59.29 30.41 -11.18
N ASP A 852 -59.90 30.07 -10.04
CA ASP A 852 -60.30 28.69 -9.72
C ASP A 852 -61.62 28.25 -10.40
N THR A 853 -62.23 29.08 -11.26
CA THR A 853 -63.45 28.74 -12.00
C THR A 853 -63.16 28.32 -13.43
N ILE A 854 -63.77 27.20 -13.80
CA ILE A 854 -63.66 26.48 -15.07
C ILE A 854 -64.94 26.76 -15.86
N ARG A 855 -64.81 27.35 -17.05
CA ARG A 855 -65.92 27.64 -17.96
C ARG A 855 -65.61 27.07 -19.34
N ARG A 856 -66.56 26.39 -19.98
CA ARG A 856 -66.38 25.93 -21.36
C ARG A 856 -66.53 27.10 -22.34
N ILE A 857 -65.73 27.07 -23.40
CA ILE A 857 -65.81 28.01 -24.54
C ILE A 857 -66.85 27.48 -25.53
#